data_AF-A0A3M1FBN7-F1
#
_entry.id   AF-A0A3M1FBN7-F1
#
_cell.length_a   1.000
_cell.length_b   1.000
_cell.length_c   1.000
_cell.angle_alpha   90.00
_cell.angle_beta   90.00
_cell.angle_gamma   90.00
#
_symmetry.space_group_name_H-M   'P 1'
#
loop_
_entity.id
_entity.type
_entity.pdbx_description
1 polymer ?
#
loop_
_entity_poly.entity_id
_entity_poly.type
_entity_poly.pdbx_seq_one_letter_code
_entity_poly.pdbx_strand_id
1 'polypeptide(L)'
;MIILVFVGLALYVRSAYINRALANQASKIAQEFSENRNVINYIDGCIQTLAETAILTLASQGGVIYQDQGGTTPFHREELGQSYLKIPYQDTIFNVTYGLKQNDGIRPLTFPPAYPPPQYPAPNKTIQAMTAQFMHTANFDLYDGYFGDVTLPKLCSRNGPNRFGGAGTTPTTYQTCAWFAYNQPFDTTQYTIQDELATYLEQNLPFCANLAPFVERYGTNLTVTGPPTANVTFTKEGITIDVNYPLTITFPRKEIQELATFKRAYPFRIKALYEAAATLLKLEAKNATFNIDTDATQHLPPGIEAYRLRNPCKEAGFCRTRQDGAYDDALVVIDKRTTIRGQHPFFLAAIENRPPVLDWIHTTGDAPYDLTSVAGDVLTLTPNAIDPDDEPVNITYAGWGQDYTDRFTCPFPVTMNNVKTCTTKAGPPLHTWMNSTPYLTNHKDASIPTQEEDLGWHVVTINVTDEARTSDWQDVTILVFPLPEAKPRGYNDQPDTDQTLLSLENPYCFDATQSTTGLTSQGEITAYNWTIAGSTYTDPVVCFGQTSISDIKDEMSLFAPSGRTDYATLVVSGGGFQSPPATLSYKVVDCLSHAGIGSPYPYNYTNGFEAPTLCCINNTYAPPTTPCYAAQTYGPYWQLTPPLSTYGNQPEPPPTITQPPAPSWEEANDVFTQAATRYCSGDRGNTCTGDITLTVQPITACPDLTSQGQTERCTGPSPNTRPAEDAQPAPACISYEPGDSFEYHYGFPDARGAPADGVCNENWACSSPTEYNKPFAPAPFRCQALCGDGFCKTPKLDTCYCDPSCGAECTTPNDVSWEGTTCSFSCDTSTTCGYTQTCQTPCPAGQPFCLAQDTCYYNVACTAPFTFQDPACKQQEGDYCPPAGTLQGNTCYYGARSCTQNGGCTLTKDTCPAPGTRIGATCYYGARSCHPATGCSIQSSPSPCDPGQRATCTPTGWVCT
;
A
#
# COMPACT_ATOMS: atom_id res chain seq x y z
N MET A 1 -58.81 -112.96 21.37
CA MET A 1 -58.50 -111.55 21.09
C MET A 1 -58.31 -110.70 22.36
N ILE A 2 -59.31 -110.58 23.25
CA ILE A 2 -59.22 -109.74 24.47
C ILE A 2 -57.95 -109.99 25.32
N ILE A 3 -57.59 -111.25 25.58
CA ILE A 3 -56.37 -111.60 26.33
C ILE A 3 -55.09 -111.07 25.66
N LEU A 4 -55.00 -111.11 24.33
CA LEU A 4 -53.85 -110.57 23.59
C LEU A 4 -53.79 -109.05 23.67
N VAL A 5 -54.94 -108.35 23.73
CA VAL A 5 -54.99 -106.90 23.96
C VAL A 5 -54.51 -106.57 25.38
N PHE A 6 -54.93 -107.32 26.40
CA PHE A 6 -54.45 -107.14 27.77
C PHE A 6 -52.95 -107.43 27.93
N VAL A 7 -52.43 -108.49 27.32
CA VAL A 7 -50.98 -108.79 27.33
C VAL A 7 -50.20 -107.73 26.57
N GLY A 8 -50.68 -107.30 25.39
CA GLY A 8 -50.08 -106.20 24.63
C GLY A 8 -50.06 -104.88 25.41
N LEU A 9 -51.16 -104.53 26.08
CA LEU A 9 -51.26 -103.35 26.93
C LEU A 9 -50.35 -103.45 28.17
N ALA A 10 -50.28 -104.61 28.83
CA ALA A 10 -49.40 -104.81 29.97
C ALA A 10 -47.92 -104.72 29.58
N LEU A 11 -47.53 -105.28 28.43
CA LEU A 11 -46.19 -105.15 27.87
C LEU A 11 -45.88 -103.70 27.46
N TYR A 12 -46.84 -102.99 26.86
CA TYR A 12 -46.71 -101.56 26.53
C TYR A 12 -46.55 -100.69 27.78
N VAL A 13 -47.39 -100.87 28.80
CA VAL A 13 -47.30 -100.12 30.07
C VAL A 13 -46.01 -100.44 30.80
N ARG A 14 -45.58 -101.71 30.84
CA ARG A 14 -44.28 -102.11 31.41
C ARG A 14 -43.12 -101.48 30.65
N SER A 15 -43.16 -101.48 29.31
CA SER A 15 -42.17 -100.82 28.46
C SER A 15 -42.12 -99.31 28.72
N ALA A 16 -43.27 -98.63 28.70
CA ALA A 16 -43.37 -97.20 28.99
C ALA A 16 -42.90 -96.83 30.40
N TYR A 17 -43.18 -97.67 31.42
CA TYR A 17 -42.70 -97.48 32.78
C TYR A 17 -41.19 -97.68 32.88
N ILE A 18 -40.64 -98.74 32.28
CA ILE A 18 -39.18 -99.00 32.23
C ILE A 18 -38.47 -97.86 31.50
N ASN A 19 -39.02 -97.38 30.38
CA ASN A 19 -38.46 -96.26 29.62
C ASN A 19 -38.51 -94.94 30.41
N ARG A 20 -39.57 -94.67 31.18
CA ARG A 20 -39.62 -93.52 32.11
C ARG A 20 -38.64 -93.67 33.28
N ALA A 21 -38.52 -94.85 33.88
CA ALA A 21 -37.58 -95.11 34.97
C ALA A 21 -36.13 -94.97 34.49
N LEU A 22 -35.78 -95.53 33.32
CA LEU A 22 -34.50 -95.34 32.67
C LEU A 22 -34.26 -93.87 32.28
N ALA A 23 -35.27 -93.15 31.79
CA ALA A 23 -35.14 -91.73 31.48
C ALA A 23 -34.85 -90.90 32.73
N ASN A 24 -35.53 -91.16 33.85
CA ASN A 24 -35.32 -90.46 35.12
C ASN A 24 -33.97 -90.84 35.75
N GLN A 25 -33.58 -92.12 35.73
CA GLN A 25 -32.25 -92.54 36.20
C GLN A 25 -31.13 -91.94 35.37
N ALA A 26 -31.24 -92.00 34.04
CA ALA A 26 -30.22 -91.44 33.16
C ALA A 26 -30.17 -89.90 33.25
N SER A 27 -31.31 -89.22 33.45
CA SER A 27 -31.34 -87.77 33.75
C SER A 27 -30.73 -87.45 35.12
N LYS A 28 -30.89 -88.32 36.13
CA LYS A 28 -30.24 -88.17 37.44
C LYS A 28 -28.74 -88.42 37.38
N ILE A 29 -28.29 -89.40 36.59
CA ILE A 29 -26.85 -89.65 36.38
C ILE A 29 -26.23 -88.53 35.55
N ALA A 30 -26.95 -88.00 34.56
CA ALA A 30 -26.53 -86.81 33.81
C ALA A 30 -26.40 -85.60 34.74
N GLN A 31 -27.39 -85.33 35.60
CA GLN A 31 -27.31 -84.29 36.62
C GLN A 31 -26.19 -84.53 37.65
N GLU A 32 -26.00 -85.75 38.17
CA GLU A 32 -24.88 -86.09 39.06
C GLU A 32 -23.52 -85.96 38.36
N PHE A 33 -23.49 -86.06 37.03
CA PHE A 33 -22.30 -85.85 36.21
C PHE A 33 -22.08 -84.36 35.87
N SER A 34 -23.12 -83.57 35.61
CA SER A 34 -23.00 -82.13 35.42
C SER A 34 -22.72 -81.41 36.74
N GLU A 35 -23.12 -81.98 37.87
CA GLU A 35 -22.70 -81.61 39.23
C GLU A 35 -21.33 -82.20 39.64
N ASN A 36 -20.69 -83.05 38.81
CA ASN A 36 -19.39 -83.65 39.12
C ASN A 36 -18.29 -82.59 39.05
N ARG A 37 -17.93 -82.09 40.23
CA ARG A 37 -16.88 -81.08 40.44
C ARG A 37 -15.57 -81.38 39.72
N ASN A 38 -15.20 -82.63 39.44
CA ASN A 38 -13.95 -82.91 38.73
C ASN A 38 -13.98 -82.47 37.26
N VAL A 39 -15.12 -82.65 36.58
CA VAL A 39 -15.30 -82.23 35.19
C VAL A 39 -15.53 -80.73 35.13
N ILE A 40 -16.35 -80.18 36.05
CA ILE A 40 -16.55 -78.74 36.17
C ILE A 40 -15.22 -78.03 36.42
N ASN A 41 -14.46 -78.40 37.46
CA ASN A 41 -13.20 -77.75 37.80
C ASN A 41 -12.15 -77.86 36.69
N TYR A 42 -12.17 -78.94 35.90
CA TYR A 42 -11.27 -79.10 34.75
C TYR A 42 -11.63 -78.12 33.62
N ILE A 43 -12.92 -78.03 33.26
CA ILE A 43 -13.40 -77.09 32.24
C ILE A 43 -13.24 -75.64 32.72
N ASP A 44 -13.56 -75.31 33.98
CA ASP A 44 -13.33 -74.00 34.58
C ASP A 44 -11.85 -73.60 34.65
N GLY A 45 -10.96 -74.57 34.89
CA GLY A 45 -9.50 -74.35 34.87
C GLY A 45 -8.98 -74.08 33.46
N CYS A 46 -9.54 -74.78 32.47
CA CYS A 46 -9.29 -74.52 31.06
C CYS A 46 -9.81 -73.14 30.63
N ILE A 47 -11.08 -72.80 30.93
CA ILE A 47 -11.67 -71.49 30.64
C ILE A 47 -10.86 -70.37 31.31
N GLN A 48 -10.36 -70.56 32.53
CA GLN A 48 -9.45 -69.59 33.16
C GLN A 48 -8.15 -69.44 32.38
N THR A 49 -7.51 -70.54 32.01
CA THR A 49 -6.21 -70.49 31.32
C THR A 49 -6.36 -69.83 29.94
N LEU A 50 -7.44 -70.12 29.23
CA LEU A 50 -7.77 -69.47 27.97
C LEU A 50 -8.13 -67.99 28.16
N ALA A 51 -8.98 -67.64 29.14
CA ALA A 51 -9.36 -66.25 29.40
C ALA A 51 -8.16 -65.37 29.79
N GLU A 52 -7.29 -65.86 30.66
CA GLU A 52 -6.05 -65.16 31.03
C GLU A 52 -5.13 -64.96 29.83
N THR A 53 -4.93 -65.99 28.99
CA THR A 53 -4.13 -65.88 27.77
C THR A 53 -4.76 -64.91 26.77
N ALA A 54 -6.06 -65.03 26.50
CA ALA A 54 -6.80 -64.17 25.57
C ALA A 54 -6.72 -62.70 25.97
N ILE A 55 -6.93 -62.39 27.26
CA ILE A 55 -6.89 -61.01 27.77
C ILE A 55 -5.48 -60.43 27.70
N LEU A 56 -4.44 -61.22 28.04
CA LEU A 56 -3.05 -60.78 27.92
C LEU A 56 -2.67 -60.53 26.45
N THR A 57 -2.93 -61.49 25.56
CA THR A 57 -2.68 -61.34 24.11
C THR A 57 -3.42 -60.11 23.56
N LEU A 58 -4.73 -60.02 23.76
CA LEU A 58 -5.55 -58.92 23.25
C LEU A 58 -5.06 -57.54 23.73
N ALA A 59 -4.77 -57.39 25.02
CA ALA A 59 -4.34 -56.11 25.56
C ALA A 59 -2.93 -55.76 25.06
N SER A 60 -2.02 -56.74 25.01
CA SER A 60 -0.67 -56.56 24.46
C SER A 60 -0.62 -56.25 22.96
N GLN A 61 -1.71 -56.46 22.22
CA GLN A 61 -1.81 -56.24 20.76
C GLN A 61 -2.76 -55.10 20.37
N GLY A 62 -3.23 -54.30 21.33
CA GLY A 62 -4.06 -53.11 21.06
C GLY A 62 -5.53 -53.37 20.82
N GLY A 63 -6.06 -54.48 21.33
CA GLY A 63 -7.49 -54.79 21.29
C GLY A 63 -7.86 -55.88 20.29
N VAL A 64 -6.88 -56.52 19.63
CA VAL A 64 -7.14 -57.61 18.67
C VAL A 64 -6.45 -58.91 19.07
N ILE A 65 -7.04 -60.03 18.64
CA ILE A 65 -6.37 -61.32 18.54
C ILE A 65 -6.39 -61.69 17.06
N TYR A 66 -5.23 -62.08 16.52
CA TYR A 66 -5.14 -62.38 15.10
C TYR A 66 -5.72 -63.77 14.78
N GLN A 67 -6.18 -63.98 13.54
CA GLN A 67 -6.77 -65.26 13.12
C GLN A 67 -5.80 -66.45 13.27
N ASP A 68 -4.49 -66.26 13.08
CA ASP A 68 -3.47 -67.29 13.30
C ASP A 68 -3.22 -67.60 14.80
N GLN A 69 -3.77 -66.76 15.69
CA GLN A 69 -3.82 -66.95 17.14
C GLN A 69 -5.20 -67.43 17.63
N GLY A 70 -6.18 -67.60 16.74
CA GLY A 70 -7.55 -68.00 17.06
C GLY A 70 -8.51 -66.84 17.41
N GLY A 71 -8.21 -65.62 16.99
CA GLY A 71 -9.14 -64.47 17.02
C GLY A 71 -9.93 -64.30 15.72
N THR A 72 -10.52 -63.10 15.53
CA THR A 72 -11.25 -62.74 14.31
C THR A 72 -10.49 -61.81 13.37
N THR A 73 -9.54 -61.02 13.87
CA THR A 73 -8.82 -60.02 13.08
C THR A 73 -7.84 -60.66 12.08
N PRO A 74 -7.94 -60.37 10.76
CA PRO A 74 -6.99 -60.87 9.77
C PRO A 74 -5.54 -60.41 10.06
N PHE A 75 -4.56 -61.24 9.71
CA PHE A 75 -3.14 -60.88 9.83
C PHE A 75 -2.45 -60.90 8.47
N HIS A 76 -2.10 -59.70 8.00
CA HIS A 76 -1.42 -59.45 6.74
C HIS A 76 -0.01 -58.93 7.02
N ARG A 77 1.03 -59.71 6.72
CA ARG A 77 2.42 -59.36 7.07
C ARG A 77 2.95 -58.14 6.31
N GLU A 78 2.32 -57.88 5.18
CA GLU A 78 2.50 -56.76 4.27
C GLU A 78 1.92 -55.43 4.79
N GLU A 79 1.13 -55.45 5.88
CA GLU A 79 0.51 -54.26 6.51
C GLU A 79 1.27 -53.74 7.73
N LEU A 80 2.56 -54.10 7.89
CA LEU A 80 3.45 -53.46 8.85
C LEU A 80 3.58 -51.97 8.50
N GLY A 81 3.35 -51.08 9.47
CA GLY A 81 3.30 -49.64 9.22
C GLY A 81 1.94 -49.12 8.74
N GLN A 82 0.93 -50.00 8.63
CA GLN A 82 -0.40 -49.65 8.09
C GLN A 82 -1.53 -50.14 8.99
N SER A 83 -1.58 -51.45 9.29
CA SER A 83 -2.60 -52.03 10.18
C SER A 83 -2.04 -52.33 11.57
N TYR A 84 -0.75 -52.60 11.66
CA TYR A 84 -0.07 -52.89 12.92
C TYR A 84 1.40 -52.46 12.91
N LEU A 85 1.97 -52.31 14.10
CA LEU A 85 3.37 -52.05 14.36
C LEU A 85 3.99 -53.22 15.13
N LYS A 86 5.29 -53.48 14.96
CA LYS A 86 6.03 -54.47 15.75
C LYS A 86 6.73 -53.83 16.94
N ILE A 87 6.31 -54.19 18.14
CA ILE A 87 6.78 -53.58 19.38
C ILE A 87 7.43 -54.65 20.27
N PRO A 88 8.74 -54.54 20.59
CA PRO A 88 9.34 -55.34 21.65
C PRO A 88 8.94 -54.77 23.02
N TYR A 89 8.38 -55.61 23.87
CA TYR A 89 8.02 -55.22 25.24
C TYR A 89 8.03 -56.45 26.16
N GLN A 90 8.61 -56.32 27.36
CA GLN A 90 8.78 -57.43 28.33
C GLN A 90 9.29 -58.74 27.68
N ASP A 91 10.43 -58.64 27.01
CA ASP A 91 11.12 -59.74 26.29
C ASP A 91 10.31 -60.44 25.18
N THR A 92 9.14 -59.90 24.81
CA THR A 92 8.23 -60.44 23.80
C THR A 92 8.04 -59.43 22.66
N ILE A 93 7.79 -59.90 21.44
CA ILE A 93 7.46 -59.03 20.30
C ILE A 93 5.97 -59.16 20.03
N PHE A 94 5.26 -58.03 20.07
CA PHE A 94 3.82 -57.97 19.78
C PHE A 94 3.59 -57.32 18.42
N ASN A 95 2.59 -57.83 17.69
CA ASN A 95 1.98 -57.12 16.57
C ASN A 95 0.85 -56.27 17.17
N VAL A 96 1.01 -54.95 17.19
CA VAL A 96 0.11 -54.04 17.91
C VAL A 96 -0.65 -53.17 16.92
N THR A 97 -1.97 -53.17 16.98
CA THR A 97 -2.80 -52.32 16.09
C THR A 97 -2.67 -50.84 16.44
N TYR A 98 -2.84 -49.99 15.43
CA TYR A 98 -2.91 -48.53 15.61
C TYR A 98 -4.14 -48.14 16.44
N GLY A 99 -3.90 -47.46 17.56
CA GLY A 99 -4.93 -46.81 18.34
C GLY A 99 -5.15 -45.35 17.94
N LEU A 100 -4.15 -44.72 17.33
CA LEU A 100 -4.21 -43.39 16.72
C LEU A 100 -3.53 -43.44 15.35
N LYS A 101 -4.21 -42.93 14.33
CA LYS A 101 -3.68 -42.75 12.97
C LYS A 101 -3.65 -41.29 12.56
N GLN A 102 -2.80 -40.96 11.59
CA GLN A 102 -2.85 -39.67 10.92
C GLN A 102 -4.19 -39.53 10.18
N ASN A 103 -4.80 -38.35 10.21
CA ASN A 103 -6.05 -38.08 9.48
C ASN A 103 -5.82 -38.14 7.95
N ASP A 104 -6.09 -39.31 7.34
CA ASP A 104 -5.96 -39.54 5.89
C ASP A 104 -6.74 -38.52 5.04
N GLY A 105 -7.89 -38.06 5.53
CA GLY A 105 -8.73 -37.05 4.88
C GLY A 105 -8.20 -35.61 4.95
N ILE A 106 -7.18 -35.35 5.77
CA ILE A 106 -6.50 -34.06 5.91
C ILE A 106 -5.16 -34.06 5.14
N ARG A 107 -4.75 -35.19 4.54
CA ARG A 107 -3.64 -35.21 3.58
C ARG A 107 -3.93 -34.13 2.50
N PRO A 108 -3.03 -33.16 2.26
CA PRO A 108 -3.20 -32.22 1.16
C PRO A 108 -3.34 -33.03 -0.12
N LEU A 109 -4.51 -32.93 -0.76
CA LEU A 109 -4.87 -33.71 -1.94
C LEU A 109 -3.71 -33.66 -2.94
N THR A 110 -3.18 -34.81 -3.35
CA THR A 110 -1.86 -34.99 -3.99
C THR A 110 -1.75 -34.49 -5.44
N PHE A 111 -2.52 -33.47 -5.79
CA PHE A 111 -2.26 -32.57 -6.90
C PHE A 111 -1.74 -31.25 -6.33
N PRO A 112 -1.04 -30.43 -7.13
CA PRO A 112 -0.87 -29.01 -6.82
C PRO A 112 -1.94 -28.19 -7.57
N PRO A 113 -3.21 -28.16 -7.12
CA PRO A 113 -4.10 -27.09 -7.56
C PRO A 113 -3.60 -25.78 -6.93
N ALA A 114 -3.84 -24.65 -7.59
CA ALA A 114 -3.55 -23.33 -7.04
C ALA A 114 -4.59 -22.91 -5.96
N TYR A 115 -4.74 -23.74 -4.94
CA TYR A 115 -5.40 -23.37 -3.68
C TYR A 115 -4.33 -23.00 -2.65
N PRO A 116 -4.61 -22.05 -1.75
CA PRO A 116 -3.71 -21.73 -0.65
C PRO A 116 -3.46 -22.95 0.25
N PRO A 117 -2.38 -22.96 1.05
CA PRO A 117 -2.15 -23.99 2.06
C PRO A 117 -3.39 -24.16 2.96
N PRO A 118 -3.60 -25.36 3.54
CA PRO A 118 -4.75 -25.61 4.40
C PRO A 118 -4.78 -24.59 5.56
N GLN A 119 -5.91 -23.90 5.74
CA GLN A 119 -6.06 -22.85 6.77
C GLN A 119 -6.08 -23.42 8.19
N TYR A 120 -4.91 -23.62 8.78
CA TYR A 120 -4.65 -24.13 10.13
C TYR A 120 -3.92 -23.01 10.91
N PRO A 121 -4.10 -22.83 12.24
CA PRO A 121 -5.05 -23.47 13.17
C PRO A 121 -6.50 -22.90 13.11
N ALA A 122 -7.00 -22.54 11.92
CA ALA A 122 -8.06 -21.57 11.61
C ALA A 122 -7.60 -20.09 11.73
N PRO A 123 -8.05 -19.19 10.82
CA PRO A 123 -7.62 -17.80 10.83
C PRO A 123 -7.94 -17.13 12.16
N ASN A 124 -6.98 -16.34 12.66
CA ASN A 124 -7.01 -15.62 13.95
C ASN A 124 -6.90 -16.51 15.21
N LYS A 125 -6.25 -17.68 15.12
CA LYS A 125 -5.96 -18.55 16.29
C LYS A 125 -4.49 -18.91 16.44
N THR A 126 -4.05 -18.92 17.69
CA THR A 126 -2.90 -19.73 18.13
C THR A 126 -3.34 -21.18 18.40
N ILE A 127 -2.39 -22.12 18.39
CA ILE A 127 -2.56 -23.52 18.77
C ILE A 127 -3.22 -23.63 20.15
N GLN A 128 -2.84 -22.76 21.11
CA GLN A 128 -3.48 -22.69 22.43
C GLN A 128 -4.97 -22.28 22.38
N ALA A 129 -5.35 -21.43 21.42
CA ALA A 129 -6.74 -20.98 21.23
C ALA A 129 -7.63 -21.99 20.49
N MET A 130 -7.06 -22.93 19.72
CA MET A 130 -7.82 -24.06 19.18
C MET A 130 -8.44 -24.90 20.29
N THR A 131 -7.60 -25.33 21.23
CA THR A 131 -7.90 -26.35 22.25
C THR A 131 -9.11 -25.96 23.10
N ALA A 132 -9.30 -24.67 23.38
CA ALA A 132 -10.42 -24.16 24.16
C ALA A 132 -11.78 -24.19 23.42
N GLN A 133 -11.81 -24.09 22.09
CA GLN A 133 -13.07 -23.86 21.34
C GLN A 133 -13.57 -25.09 20.59
N PHE A 134 -12.69 -25.89 19.99
CA PHE A 134 -13.13 -27.03 19.15
C PHE A 134 -13.75 -28.19 19.94
N MET A 135 -13.64 -28.20 21.27
CA MET A 135 -14.37 -29.14 22.14
C MET A 135 -15.88 -28.86 22.27
N HIS A 136 -16.45 -27.89 21.53
CA HIS A 136 -17.84 -27.43 21.70
C HIS A 136 -18.72 -27.44 20.42
N THR A 137 -18.22 -27.89 19.26
CA THR A 137 -19.02 -27.93 18.01
C THR A 137 -19.43 -29.36 17.61
N ALA A 138 -20.70 -29.70 17.78
CA ALA A 138 -21.28 -31.04 17.61
C ALA A 138 -21.20 -31.68 16.21
N ASN A 139 -20.60 -31.01 15.21
CA ASN A 139 -20.37 -31.59 13.87
C ASN A 139 -18.98 -32.22 13.71
N PHE A 140 -18.07 -32.03 14.68
CA PHE A 140 -16.77 -32.71 14.68
C PHE A 140 -16.80 -34.12 15.30
N ASP A 141 -17.97 -34.63 15.73
CA ASP A 141 -18.14 -36.04 16.16
C ASP A 141 -17.85 -37.08 15.03
N LEU A 142 -17.50 -36.62 13.82
CA LEU A 142 -17.03 -37.43 12.69
C LEU A 142 -15.53 -37.77 12.73
N TYR A 143 -14.71 -36.98 13.44
CA TYR A 143 -13.26 -37.20 13.58
C TYR A 143 -12.91 -37.18 15.06
N ASP A 144 -12.14 -38.16 15.54
CA ASP A 144 -11.87 -38.25 16.99
C ASP A 144 -10.87 -37.18 17.48
N GLY A 145 -10.18 -36.52 16.56
CA GLY A 145 -9.41 -35.30 16.78
C GLY A 145 -8.98 -34.60 15.48
N TYR A 146 -8.28 -33.49 15.63
CA TYR A 146 -7.81 -32.66 14.52
C TYR A 146 -6.48 -33.17 13.95
N PHE A 147 -5.60 -33.66 14.83
CA PHE A 147 -4.27 -34.17 14.51
C PHE A 147 -4.25 -35.68 14.20
N GLY A 148 -5.37 -36.39 14.42
CA GLY A 148 -5.48 -37.81 14.07
C GLY A 148 -6.83 -38.43 14.45
N ASP A 149 -7.02 -39.68 14.03
CA ASP A 149 -8.23 -40.47 14.24
C ASP A 149 -7.96 -41.62 15.21
N VAL A 150 -8.79 -41.76 16.25
CA VAL A 150 -8.63 -42.79 17.28
C VAL A 150 -9.23 -44.12 16.79
N THR A 151 -8.37 -44.91 16.14
CA THR A 151 -8.68 -46.17 15.46
C THR A 151 -8.73 -47.40 16.37
N LEU A 152 -8.68 -47.24 17.70
CA LEU A 152 -8.81 -48.34 18.65
C LEU A 152 -10.03 -49.25 18.33
N PRO A 153 -9.84 -50.59 18.30
CA PRO A 153 -10.94 -51.56 18.24
C PRO A 153 -11.96 -51.27 19.34
N LYS A 154 -13.25 -51.23 18.99
CA LYS A 154 -14.28 -50.84 19.97
C LYS A 154 -14.35 -51.87 21.10
N LEU A 155 -14.48 -51.42 22.34
CA LEU A 155 -14.49 -52.34 23.50
C LEU A 155 -15.68 -53.31 23.45
N CYS A 156 -16.86 -52.83 23.05
CA CYS A 156 -18.12 -53.52 23.30
C CYS A 156 -18.99 -53.65 22.05
N SER A 157 -19.55 -54.84 21.87
CA SER A 157 -20.50 -55.14 20.81
C SER A 157 -21.86 -54.55 21.13
N ARG A 158 -22.43 -53.77 20.21
CA ARG A 158 -23.76 -53.16 20.36
C ARG A 158 -24.87 -54.19 20.52
N ASN A 159 -24.65 -55.40 20.03
CA ASN A 159 -25.57 -56.54 20.14
C ASN A 159 -25.19 -57.55 21.26
N GLY A 160 -23.98 -57.43 21.82
CA GLY A 160 -23.44 -58.36 22.80
C GLY A 160 -24.00 -58.19 24.23
N PRO A 161 -23.48 -58.94 25.21
CA PRO A 161 -23.88 -58.84 26.62
C PRO A 161 -23.76 -57.43 27.22
N ASN A 162 -22.85 -56.60 26.71
CA ASN A 162 -22.68 -55.20 27.13
C ASN A 162 -23.59 -54.20 26.39
N ARG A 163 -24.52 -54.64 25.54
CA ARG A 163 -25.35 -53.79 24.66
C ARG A 163 -25.86 -52.48 25.28
N PHE A 164 -25.80 -51.42 24.48
CA PHE A 164 -26.30 -50.09 24.84
C PHE A 164 -27.79 -50.14 25.23
N GLY A 165 -28.11 -49.64 26.43
CA GLY A 165 -29.49 -49.63 26.95
C GLY A 165 -30.03 -51.00 27.40
N GLY A 166 -29.16 -51.99 27.62
CA GLY A 166 -29.56 -53.33 28.08
C GLY A 166 -30.34 -53.33 29.41
N ALA A 167 -31.45 -54.09 29.44
CA ALA A 167 -32.26 -54.26 30.65
C ALA A 167 -31.43 -54.81 31.81
N GLY A 168 -31.15 -53.96 32.80
CA GLY A 168 -30.23 -54.23 33.91
C GLY A 168 -29.32 -53.04 34.25
N THR A 169 -29.00 -52.18 33.26
CA THR A 169 -28.28 -50.93 33.51
C THR A 169 -29.26 -49.81 33.82
N THR A 170 -29.38 -49.40 35.09
CA THR A 170 -29.97 -48.10 35.43
C THR A 170 -29.14 -46.98 34.77
N PRO A 171 -29.75 -46.04 34.01
CA PRO A 171 -29.00 -45.10 33.16
C PRO A 171 -27.96 -44.23 33.88
N THR A 172 -28.07 -44.10 35.20
CA THR A 172 -27.31 -43.15 36.02
C THR A 172 -26.15 -43.77 36.81
N THR A 173 -25.93 -45.09 36.75
CA THR A 173 -24.98 -45.75 37.66
C THR A 173 -23.94 -46.65 36.99
N TYR A 174 -24.30 -47.37 35.91
CA TYR A 174 -23.36 -48.24 35.19
C TYR A 174 -23.64 -48.28 33.69
N GLN A 175 -23.24 -47.25 32.94
CA GLN A 175 -22.90 -47.48 31.53
C GLN A 175 -21.74 -48.49 31.50
N THR A 176 -22.01 -49.71 31.03
CA THR A 176 -21.01 -50.78 31.10
C THR A 176 -19.82 -50.49 30.18
N CYS A 177 -20.02 -49.75 29.10
CA CYS A 177 -18.99 -49.16 28.25
C CYS A 177 -19.41 -47.74 27.86
N ALA A 178 -18.45 -46.84 27.62
CA ALA A 178 -18.72 -45.48 27.12
C ALA A 178 -19.32 -45.51 25.69
N TRP A 179 -20.06 -44.46 25.30
CA TRP A 179 -20.70 -44.36 23.97
C TRP A 179 -19.74 -44.63 22.80
N PHE A 180 -18.56 -44.02 22.80
CA PHE A 180 -17.53 -44.16 21.75
C PHE A 180 -16.86 -45.55 21.73
N ALA A 181 -17.13 -46.40 22.72
CA ALA A 181 -16.56 -47.74 22.85
C ALA A 181 -17.47 -48.84 22.28
N TYR A 182 -18.57 -48.48 21.61
CA TYR A 182 -19.40 -49.41 20.84
C TYR A 182 -19.12 -49.34 19.35
N ASN A 183 -19.30 -50.46 18.63
CA ASN A 183 -19.38 -50.45 17.17
C ASN A 183 -20.65 -49.74 16.69
N GLN A 184 -20.53 -49.03 15.55
CA GLN A 184 -21.66 -48.36 14.92
C GLN A 184 -22.58 -49.39 14.25
N PRO A 185 -23.92 -49.18 14.19
CA PRO A 185 -24.87 -50.15 13.63
C PRO A 185 -24.63 -50.54 12.16
N PHE A 186 -23.87 -49.74 11.41
CA PHE A 186 -23.57 -49.97 10.00
C PHE A 186 -22.14 -50.48 9.77
N ASP A 187 -21.30 -50.49 10.80
CA ASP A 187 -19.95 -51.05 10.73
C ASP A 187 -20.00 -52.54 11.12
N THR A 188 -20.31 -53.37 10.14
CA THR A 188 -20.25 -54.84 10.25
C THR A 188 -18.85 -55.40 10.07
N THR A 189 -17.84 -54.53 9.88
CA THR A 189 -16.45 -54.89 9.58
C THR A 189 -15.54 -54.79 10.81
N GLN A 190 -15.86 -53.94 11.78
CA GLN A 190 -15.12 -53.84 13.04
C GLN A 190 -15.59 -54.89 14.06
N TYR A 191 -14.73 -55.89 14.27
CA TYR A 191 -14.79 -56.77 15.45
C TYR A 191 -14.52 -55.95 16.71
N THR A 192 -15.25 -56.24 17.79
CA THR A 192 -15.03 -55.59 19.09
C THR A 192 -14.16 -56.45 20.00
N ILE A 193 -13.51 -55.84 20.99
CA ILE A 193 -12.74 -56.56 22.02
C ILE A 193 -13.61 -57.63 22.73
N GLN A 194 -14.91 -57.36 22.87
CA GLN A 194 -15.89 -58.32 23.37
C GLN A 194 -16.02 -59.56 22.47
N ASP A 195 -16.10 -59.36 21.16
CA ASP A 195 -16.29 -60.42 20.17
C ASP A 195 -14.99 -61.22 19.93
N GLU A 196 -13.83 -60.56 19.98
CA GLU A 196 -12.50 -61.20 19.93
C GLU A 196 -12.29 -62.17 21.11
N LEU A 197 -12.57 -61.72 22.35
CA LEU A 197 -12.47 -62.59 23.53
C LEU A 197 -13.48 -63.75 23.49
N ALA A 198 -14.71 -63.51 23.03
CA ALA A 198 -15.71 -64.55 22.87
C ALA A 198 -15.24 -65.60 21.85
N THR A 199 -14.85 -65.16 20.66
CA THR A 199 -14.41 -66.03 19.57
C THR A 199 -13.18 -66.86 19.96
N TYR A 200 -12.19 -66.25 20.62
CA TYR A 200 -11.00 -66.98 21.08
C TYR A 200 -11.35 -68.11 22.05
N LEU A 201 -12.26 -67.88 23.00
CA LEU A 201 -12.74 -68.91 23.91
C LEU A 201 -13.48 -70.01 23.16
N GLU A 202 -14.35 -69.64 22.21
CA GLU A 202 -15.12 -70.60 21.41
C GLU A 202 -14.23 -71.51 20.56
N GLN A 203 -13.21 -70.94 19.92
CA GLN A 203 -12.27 -71.69 19.08
C GLN A 203 -11.32 -72.56 19.91
N ASN A 204 -10.80 -72.06 21.04
CA ASN A 204 -9.72 -72.75 21.77
C ASN A 204 -10.21 -73.72 22.86
N LEU A 205 -11.45 -73.55 23.38
CA LEU A 205 -11.99 -74.42 24.44
C LEU A 205 -12.03 -75.91 24.05
N PRO A 206 -12.42 -76.33 22.83
CA PRO A 206 -12.43 -77.74 22.45
C PRO A 206 -11.05 -78.41 22.49
N PHE A 207 -9.98 -77.67 22.22
CA PHE A 207 -8.60 -78.20 22.25
C PHE A 207 -8.04 -78.29 23.68
N CYS A 208 -8.40 -77.33 24.53
CA CYS A 208 -7.93 -77.26 25.91
C CYS A 208 -8.75 -78.16 26.87
N ALA A 209 -10.07 -78.28 26.68
CA ALA A 209 -10.95 -79.15 27.46
C ALA A 209 -11.01 -80.57 26.89
N ASN A 210 -9.86 -81.26 26.85
CA ASN A 210 -9.78 -82.65 26.38
C ASN A 210 -10.53 -83.60 27.33
N LEU A 211 -11.70 -84.08 26.92
CA LEU A 211 -12.56 -84.94 27.74
C LEU A 211 -12.18 -86.43 27.71
N ALA A 212 -11.24 -86.86 26.85
CA ALA A 212 -10.88 -88.28 26.70
C ALA A 212 -10.48 -88.99 28.01
N PRO A 213 -9.72 -88.38 28.94
CA PRO A 213 -9.39 -89.01 30.23
C PRO A 213 -10.61 -89.29 31.12
N PHE A 214 -11.69 -88.53 30.96
CA PHE A 214 -12.95 -88.76 31.69
C PHE A 214 -13.79 -89.87 31.04
N VAL A 215 -13.76 -89.98 29.71
CA VAL A 215 -14.38 -91.09 28.97
C VAL A 215 -13.78 -92.43 29.40
N GLU A 216 -12.45 -92.52 29.45
CA GLU A 216 -11.73 -93.72 29.91
C GLU A 216 -12.06 -94.06 31.38
N ARG A 217 -12.08 -93.04 32.26
CA ARG A 217 -12.27 -93.24 33.70
C ARG A 217 -13.71 -93.62 34.10
N TYR A 218 -14.72 -93.11 33.39
CA TYR A 218 -16.13 -93.29 33.76
C TYR A 218 -16.89 -94.28 32.85
N GLY A 219 -16.31 -94.70 31.72
CA GLY A 219 -16.96 -95.63 30.79
C GLY A 219 -18.17 -95.03 30.06
N THR A 220 -18.28 -93.70 30.05
CA THR A 220 -19.32 -92.92 29.36
C THR A 220 -18.71 -92.22 28.16
N ASN A 221 -19.36 -92.27 26.99
CA ASN A 221 -18.85 -91.55 25.83
C ASN A 221 -19.32 -90.10 25.91
N LEU A 222 -18.39 -89.19 26.24
CA LEU A 222 -18.60 -87.75 26.30
C LEU A 222 -18.16 -87.13 24.97
N THR A 223 -19.12 -86.63 24.22
CA THR A 223 -18.88 -85.93 22.96
C THR A 223 -19.37 -84.49 23.06
N VAL A 224 -18.73 -83.61 22.31
CA VAL A 224 -19.17 -82.23 22.10
C VAL A 224 -20.12 -82.25 20.91
N THR A 225 -21.37 -81.80 21.06
CA THR A 225 -22.39 -81.86 19.99
C THR A 225 -22.51 -80.60 19.14
N GLY A 226 -21.80 -79.53 19.48
CA GLY A 226 -21.72 -78.31 18.70
C GLY A 226 -20.56 -77.43 19.17
N PRO A 227 -20.25 -76.32 18.47
CA PRO A 227 -19.29 -75.36 18.98
C PRO A 227 -19.76 -74.83 20.35
N PRO A 228 -18.86 -74.60 21.32
CA PRO A 228 -19.18 -73.77 22.47
C PRO A 228 -19.61 -72.36 22.02
N THR A 229 -20.36 -71.67 22.88
CA THR A 229 -20.66 -70.23 22.71
C THR A 229 -20.27 -69.47 23.98
N ALA A 230 -19.65 -68.30 23.85
CA ALA A 230 -19.10 -67.52 24.96
C ALA A 230 -19.70 -66.11 25.01
N ASN A 231 -20.33 -65.78 26.14
CA ASN A 231 -20.82 -64.44 26.44
C ASN A 231 -19.84 -63.74 27.39
N VAL A 232 -19.06 -62.81 26.85
CA VAL A 232 -18.15 -61.95 27.61
C VAL A 232 -18.91 -60.71 28.09
N THR A 233 -18.76 -60.32 29.35
CA THR A 233 -19.38 -59.10 29.93
C THR A 233 -18.34 -58.29 30.71
N PHE A 234 -18.01 -57.09 30.24
CA PHE A 234 -17.16 -56.16 30.98
C PHE A 234 -17.92 -55.46 32.10
N THR A 235 -17.25 -55.32 33.25
CA THR A 235 -17.71 -54.58 34.43
C THR A 235 -16.66 -53.54 34.81
N LYS A 236 -16.93 -52.71 35.82
CA LYS A 236 -15.98 -51.67 36.27
C LYS A 236 -14.66 -52.26 36.82
N GLU A 237 -14.75 -53.31 37.63
CA GLU A 237 -13.60 -53.87 38.37
C GLU A 237 -13.18 -55.26 37.85
N GLY A 238 -13.70 -55.70 36.70
CA GLY A 238 -13.50 -57.06 36.22
C GLY A 238 -14.26 -57.43 34.94
N ILE A 239 -14.15 -58.69 34.55
CA ILE A 239 -14.79 -59.30 33.38
C ILE A 239 -15.54 -60.57 33.83
N THR A 240 -16.76 -60.77 33.34
CA THR A 240 -17.53 -62.01 33.55
C THR A 240 -17.63 -62.76 32.23
N ILE A 241 -17.29 -64.04 32.23
CA ILE A 241 -17.33 -64.92 31.07
C ILE A 241 -18.34 -66.02 31.36
N ASP A 242 -19.28 -66.23 30.43
CA ASP A 242 -20.39 -67.16 30.54
C ASP A 242 -20.41 -68.05 29.29
N VAL A 243 -19.91 -69.28 29.40
CA VAL A 243 -19.71 -70.21 28.27
C VAL A 243 -20.73 -71.32 28.32
N ASN A 244 -21.51 -71.49 27.25
CA ASN A 244 -22.33 -72.68 27.04
C ASN A 244 -21.52 -73.68 26.21
N TYR A 245 -21.15 -74.81 26.81
CA TYR A 245 -20.43 -75.88 26.13
C TYR A 245 -21.39 -77.07 25.94
N PRO A 246 -21.87 -77.36 24.71
CA PRO A 246 -22.87 -78.39 24.49
C PRO A 246 -22.25 -79.78 24.58
N LEU A 247 -22.41 -80.41 25.74
CA LEU A 247 -21.94 -81.76 26.01
C LEU A 247 -23.05 -82.78 25.79
N THR A 248 -22.67 -83.96 25.31
CA THR A 248 -23.58 -85.09 25.17
C THR A 248 -22.95 -86.31 25.81
N ILE A 249 -23.68 -86.86 26.79
CA ILE A 249 -23.27 -88.01 27.58
C ILE A 249 -24.02 -89.22 27.01
N THR A 250 -23.31 -90.02 26.22
CA THR A 250 -23.86 -91.25 25.67
C THR A 250 -23.56 -92.42 26.60
N PHE A 251 -24.62 -92.92 27.25
CA PHE A 251 -24.61 -94.19 27.95
C PHE A 251 -24.91 -95.32 26.95
N PRO A 252 -24.47 -96.58 27.16
CA PRO A 252 -24.63 -97.70 26.22
C PRO A 252 -26.08 -98.07 25.79
N ARG A 253 -27.11 -97.36 26.29
CA ARG A 253 -28.53 -97.55 25.96
C ARG A 253 -29.32 -96.26 25.80
N LYS A 254 -28.73 -95.08 26.00
CA LYS A 254 -29.41 -93.79 25.86
C LYS A 254 -28.40 -92.65 25.71
N GLU A 255 -28.62 -91.81 24.71
CA GLU A 255 -27.97 -90.52 24.53
C GLU A 255 -28.72 -89.45 25.35
N ILE A 256 -27.98 -88.63 26.10
CA ILE A 256 -28.51 -87.44 26.79
C ILE A 256 -27.62 -86.26 26.43
N GLN A 257 -28.21 -85.27 25.76
CA GLN A 257 -27.61 -83.97 25.56
C GLN A 257 -27.91 -83.09 26.78
N GLU A 258 -26.88 -82.47 27.35
CA GLU A 258 -27.01 -81.55 28.48
C GLU A 258 -26.14 -80.32 28.22
N LEU A 259 -26.77 -79.14 28.20
CA LEU A 259 -26.06 -77.88 28.04
C LEU A 259 -25.41 -77.51 29.38
N ALA A 260 -24.09 -77.65 29.44
CA ALA A 260 -23.31 -77.19 30.59
C ALA A 260 -22.95 -75.72 30.40
N THR A 261 -23.44 -74.86 31.30
CA THR A 261 -23.14 -73.43 31.33
C THR A 261 -22.10 -73.14 32.42
N PHE A 262 -20.96 -72.59 32.03
CA PHE A 262 -19.83 -72.27 32.90
C PHE A 262 -19.72 -70.75 33.04
N LYS A 263 -19.90 -70.23 34.26
CA LYS A 263 -19.91 -68.78 34.52
C LYS A 263 -18.83 -68.40 35.52
N ARG A 264 -17.88 -67.56 35.09
CA ARG A 264 -16.75 -67.14 35.93
C ARG A 264 -16.47 -65.64 35.81
N ALA A 265 -16.24 -65.01 36.96
CA ALA A 265 -15.81 -63.62 37.04
C ALA A 265 -14.32 -63.53 37.37
N TYR A 266 -13.61 -62.63 36.69
CA TYR A 266 -12.19 -62.37 36.88
C TYR A 266 -11.98 -60.88 37.22
N PRO A 267 -11.10 -60.55 38.18
CA PRO A 267 -10.88 -59.18 38.63
C PRO A 267 -9.95 -58.40 37.69
N PHE A 268 -10.08 -58.55 36.38
CA PHE A 268 -9.24 -57.88 35.38
C PHE A 268 -9.92 -56.61 34.89
N ARG A 269 -9.34 -55.44 35.19
CA ARG A 269 -9.92 -54.12 34.86
C ARG A 269 -9.63 -53.72 33.41
N ILE A 270 -9.85 -54.63 32.46
CA ILE A 270 -9.62 -54.40 31.01
C ILE A 270 -10.39 -53.16 30.51
N LYS A 271 -11.59 -52.91 31.06
CA LYS A 271 -12.34 -51.68 30.84
C LYS A 271 -11.54 -50.42 31.23
N ALA A 272 -10.89 -50.41 32.40
CA ALA A 272 -10.13 -49.26 32.87
C ALA A 272 -8.84 -49.04 32.05
N LEU A 273 -8.18 -50.13 31.61
CA LEU A 273 -7.06 -50.06 30.67
C LEU A 273 -7.49 -49.44 29.33
N TYR A 274 -8.59 -49.93 28.75
CA TYR A 274 -9.13 -49.43 27.49
C TYR A 274 -9.61 -47.97 27.59
N GLU A 275 -10.38 -47.63 28.62
CA GLU A 275 -10.89 -46.26 28.80
C GLU A 275 -9.76 -45.27 29.07
N ALA A 276 -8.69 -45.69 29.76
CA ALA A 276 -7.46 -44.90 29.87
C ALA A 276 -6.79 -44.70 28.51
N ALA A 277 -6.51 -45.77 27.75
CA ALA A 277 -5.89 -45.67 26.43
C ALA A 277 -6.71 -44.79 25.47
N ALA A 278 -8.02 -45.02 25.37
CA ALA A 278 -8.91 -44.23 24.53
C ALA A 278 -9.05 -42.77 24.99
N THR A 279 -8.91 -42.47 26.28
CA THR A 279 -8.91 -41.08 26.77
C THR A 279 -7.62 -40.37 26.40
N LEU A 280 -6.46 -41.00 26.62
CA LEU A 280 -5.16 -40.42 26.27
C LEU A 280 -5.04 -40.17 24.77
N LEU A 281 -5.36 -41.16 23.93
CA LEU A 281 -5.31 -41.02 22.47
C LEU A 281 -6.31 -39.97 21.94
N LYS A 282 -7.44 -39.72 22.63
CA LYS A 282 -8.36 -38.61 22.28
C LYS A 282 -7.84 -37.23 22.70
N LEU A 283 -6.99 -37.14 23.73
CA LEU A 283 -6.32 -35.89 24.09
C LEU A 283 -5.18 -35.62 23.09
N GLU A 284 -4.38 -36.65 22.81
CA GLU A 284 -3.33 -36.69 21.79
C GLU A 284 -3.83 -36.21 20.42
N ALA A 285 -4.95 -36.78 19.95
CA ALA A 285 -5.58 -36.41 18.68
C ALA A 285 -6.13 -34.97 18.63
N LYS A 286 -6.43 -34.36 19.79
CA LYS A 286 -7.12 -33.05 19.89
C LYS A 286 -6.20 -31.89 20.25
N ASN A 287 -5.06 -32.15 20.88
CA ASN A 287 -4.16 -31.12 21.38
C ASN A 287 -2.71 -31.46 21.04
N ALA A 288 -2.11 -30.74 20.08
CA ALA A 288 -0.71 -30.90 19.71
C ALA A 288 0.29 -30.50 20.81
N THR A 289 -0.18 -29.95 21.94
CA THR A 289 0.66 -29.67 23.12
C THR A 289 0.45 -30.66 24.27
N PHE A 290 -0.34 -31.72 24.08
CA PHE A 290 -0.57 -32.74 25.11
C PHE A 290 0.54 -33.79 25.02
N ASN A 291 1.27 -33.97 26.12
CA ASN A 291 2.40 -34.90 26.18
C ASN A 291 2.04 -36.09 27.09
N ILE A 292 2.02 -37.31 26.55
CA ILE A 292 1.65 -38.52 27.31
C ILE A 292 2.56 -38.73 28.53
N ASP A 293 3.84 -38.40 28.44
CA ASP A 293 4.83 -38.68 29.47
C ASP A 293 4.70 -37.73 30.68
N THR A 294 4.20 -36.49 30.48
CA THR A 294 3.96 -35.52 31.56
C THR A 294 2.50 -35.42 32.00
N ASP A 295 1.56 -35.46 31.06
CA ASP A 295 0.19 -35.00 31.30
C ASP A 295 -0.78 -36.15 31.62
N ALA A 296 -0.48 -37.37 31.18
CA ALA A 296 -1.38 -38.52 31.32
C ALA A 296 -1.83 -38.77 32.76
N THR A 297 -0.95 -38.52 33.74
CA THR A 297 -1.24 -38.72 35.17
C THR A 297 -2.48 -37.99 35.68
N GLN A 298 -2.87 -36.87 35.05
CA GLN A 298 -4.06 -36.08 35.41
C GLN A 298 -5.37 -36.69 34.89
N HIS A 299 -5.29 -37.60 33.92
CA HIS A 299 -6.43 -38.17 33.20
C HIS A 299 -6.65 -39.67 33.46
N LEU A 300 -5.76 -40.32 34.22
CA LEU A 300 -5.78 -41.76 34.48
C LEU A 300 -6.64 -42.17 35.69
N PRO A 301 -7.38 -43.30 35.61
CA PRO A 301 -8.06 -43.88 36.77
C PRO A 301 -7.06 -44.37 37.85
N PRO A 302 -7.47 -44.40 39.14
CA PRO A 302 -6.58 -44.84 40.23
C PRO A 302 -5.96 -46.23 40.02
N GLY A 303 -4.63 -46.26 40.09
CA GLY A 303 -3.81 -47.46 39.90
C GLY A 303 -3.64 -47.89 38.44
N ILE A 304 -3.93 -46.99 37.49
CA ILE A 304 -3.48 -47.09 36.11
C ILE A 304 -2.28 -46.14 35.93
N GLU A 305 -1.23 -46.60 35.26
CA GLU A 305 -0.10 -45.79 34.80
C GLU A 305 -0.07 -45.79 33.27
N ALA A 306 0.51 -44.76 32.65
CA ALA A 306 0.79 -44.75 31.22
C ALA A 306 2.09 -43.98 30.91
N TYR A 307 2.71 -44.31 29.79
CA TYR A 307 3.87 -43.62 29.22
C TYR A 307 4.00 -43.98 27.73
N ARG A 308 4.84 -43.25 27.00
CA ARG A 308 5.13 -43.52 25.59
C ARG A 308 6.43 -44.31 25.40
N LEU A 309 6.43 -45.26 24.47
CA LEU A 309 7.64 -45.80 23.87
C LEU A 309 7.91 -45.03 22.59
N ARG A 310 9.09 -44.43 22.48
CA ARG A 310 9.49 -43.65 21.30
C ARG A 310 10.04 -44.55 20.21
N ASN A 311 9.51 -44.45 19.00
CA ASN A 311 10.03 -45.14 17.82
C ASN A 311 10.36 -46.67 17.98
N PRO A 312 9.60 -47.47 18.78
CA PRO A 312 10.03 -48.80 19.24
C PRO A 312 10.31 -49.80 18.11
N CYS A 313 9.64 -49.66 16.96
CA CYS A 313 9.87 -50.56 15.82
C CYS A 313 11.20 -50.29 15.09
N LYS A 314 11.66 -49.03 15.07
CA LYS A 314 12.94 -48.59 14.49
C LYS A 314 14.10 -48.94 15.42
N GLU A 315 13.96 -48.69 16.73
CA GLU A 315 14.96 -49.10 17.73
C GLU A 315 15.22 -50.62 17.71
N ALA A 316 14.17 -51.42 17.51
CA ALA A 316 14.25 -52.87 17.38
C ALA A 316 14.82 -53.37 16.03
N GLY A 317 14.99 -52.49 15.04
CA GLY A 317 15.41 -52.83 13.68
C GLY A 317 14.35 -53.59 12.85
N PHE A 318 13.08 -53.60 13.28
CA PHE A 318 11.97 -54.19 12.53
C PHE A 318 11.45 -53.27 11.42
N CYS A 319 11.38 -51.96 11.70
CA CYS A 319 10.98 -50.93 10.75
C CYS A 319 12.22 -50.18 10.24
N ARG A 320 12.27 -49.86 8.94
CA ARG A 320 13.42 -49.18 8.31
C ARG A 320 13.05 -47.90 7.57
N THR A 321 11.83 -47.84 7.07
CA THR A 321 11.29 -46.71 6.31
C THR A 321 10.06 -46.15 7.00
N ARG A 322 9.70 -44.91 6.68
CA ARG A 322 8.46 -44.30 7.20
C ARG A 322 7.23 -45.15 6.83
N GLN A 323 7.22 -45.77 5.65
CA GLN A 323 6.15 -46.65 5.19
C GLN A 323 5.97 -47.91 6.04
N ASP A 324 7.02 -48.36 6.76
CA ASP A 324 6.95 -49.49 7.68
C ASP A 324 6.51 -49.07 9.09
N GLY A 325 6.34 -47.77 9.37
CA GLY A 325 6.13 -47.24 10.72
C GLY A 325 7.43 -47.03 11.51
N ALA A 326 8.54 -46.67 10.83
CA ALA A 326 9.82 -46.44 11.51
C ALA A 326 9.85 -45.20 12.43
N TYR A 327 8.86 -44.31 12.34
CA TYR A 327 8.74 -43.15 13.23
C TYR A 327 7.48 -43.23 14.12
N ASP A 328 6.85 -44.41 14.17
CA ASP A 328 5.61 -44.59 14.90
C ASP A 328 5.89 -44.93 16.36
N ASP A 329 5.21 -44.21 17.24
CA ASP A 329 5.29 -44.34 18.69
C ASP A 329 4.33 -45.43 19.21
N ALA A 330 4.42 -45.72 20.51
CA ALA A 330 3.44 -46.57 21.17
C ALA A 330 3.06 -46.10 22.57
N LEU A 331 1.76 -46.05 22.84
CA LEU A 331 1.21 -45.85 24.16
C LEU A 331 1.23 -47.18 24.94
N VAL A 332 1.83 -47.17 26.13
CA VAL A 332 1.75 -48.26 27.11
C VAL A 332 0.84 -47.82 28.25
N VAL A 333 -0.19 -48.61 28.57
CA VAL A 333 -1.06 -48.38 29.75
C VAL A 333 -0.99 -49.60 30.67
N ILE A 334 -0.70 -49.45 31.96
CA ILE A 334 -0.46 -50.56 32.90
C ILE A 334 -1.43 -50.50 34.08
N ASP A 335 -2.04 -51.63 34.45
CA ASP A 335 -2.84 -51.76 35.67
C ASP A 335 -2.00 -52.33 36.83
N LYS A 336 -1.65 -51.48 37.80
CA LYS A 336 -0.88 -51.85 39.00
C LYS A 336 -1.71 -52.51 40.11
N ARG A 337 -3.05 -52.46 40.02
CA ARG A 337 -3.94 -53.05 41.04
C ARG A 337 -4.31 -54.49 40.73
N THR A 338 -4.18 -54.93 39.49
CA THR A 338 -4.46 -56.32 39.09
C THR A 338 -3.18 -57.05 38.70
N THR A 339 -3.21 -58.37 38.81
CA THR A 339 -2.13 -59.24 38.36
C THR A 339 -2.71 -60.48 37.67
N ILE A 340 -2.11 -60.86 36.54
CA ILE A 340 -2.40 -62.07 35.79
C ILE A 340 -1.12 -62.89 35.79
N ARG A 341 -1.14 -64.13 36.30
CA ARG A 341 0.05 -65.00 36.42
C ARG A 341 1.26 -64.32 37.11
N GLY A 342 0.99 -63.41 38.04
CA GLY A 342 2.01 -62.65 38.78
C GLY A 342 2.54 -61.39 38.08
N GLN A 343 2.08 -61.07 36.87
CA GLN A 343 2.45 -59.87 36.12
C GLN A 343 1.32 -58.86 36.10
N HIS A 344 1.64 -57.57 36.08
CA HIS A 344 0.64 -56.51 35.87
C HIS A 344 0.19 -56.48 34.40
N PRO A 345 -1.11 -56.61 34.09
CA PRO A 345 -1.57 -56.53 32.72
C PRO A 345 -1.40 -55.10 32.19
N PHE A 346 -1.08 -55.03 30.90
CA PHE A 346 -0.87 -53.79 30.18
C PHE A 346 -1.64 -53.81 28.85
N PHE A 347 -1.91 -52.63 28.32
CA PHE A 347 -2.51 -52.40 27.02
C PHE A 347 -1.51 -51.60 26.17
N LEU A 348 -1.19 -52.08 24.97
CA LEU A 348 -0.35 -51.36 24.00
C LEU A 348 -1.24 -50.75 22.90
N ALA A 349 -0.89 -49.59 22.38
CA ALA A 349 -1.52 -49.06 21.17
C ALA A 349 -0.46 -48.33 20.33
N ALA A 350 -0.36 -48.64 19.04
CA ALA A 350 0.54 -47.89 18.15
C ALA A 350 -0.06 -46.51 17.82
N ILE A 351 0.82 -45.53 17.67
CA ILE A 351 0.53 -44.14 17.29
C ILE A 351 1.29 -43.88 15.98
N GLU A 352 0.58 -43.63 14.89
CA GLU A 352 1.20 -43.22 13.62
C GLU A 352 1.81 -41.83 13.75
N ASN A 353 3.04 -41.63 13.28
CA ASN A 353 3.73 -40.34 13.30
C ASN A 353 2.90 -39.26 12.59
N ARG A 354 2.50 -38.22 13.32
CA ARG A 354 1.78 -37.07 12.78
C ARG A 354 2.77 -36.01 12.27
N PRO A 355 2.35 -35.10 11.38
CA PRO A 355 3.19 -33.99 10.99
C PRO A 355 3.31 -32.95 12.12
N PRO A 356 4.43 -32.22 12.21
CA PRO A 356 4.53 -31.06 13.08
C PRO A 356 3.54 -30.00 12.62
N VAL A 357 3.20 -29.08 13.52
CA VAL A 357 2.19 -28.05 13.25
C VAL A 357 2.74 -26.67 13.55
N LEU A 358 2.48 -25.73 12.63
CA LEU A 358 2.91 -24.34 12.69
C LEU A 358 1.75 -23.45 13.18
N ASP A 359 2.01 -22.59 14.17
CA ASP A 359 1.09 -21.49 14.52
C ASP A 359 0.92 -20.56 13.31
N TRP A 360 -0.31 -20.09 13.06
CA TRP A 360 -0.57 -19.15 11.98
C TRP A 360 0.10 -17.80 12.27
N ILE A 361 1.14 -17.48 11.48
CA ILE A 361 1.95 -16.27 11.63
C ILE A 361 1.21 -15.13 10.93
N HIS A 362 0.59 -14.26 11.71
CA HIS A 362 -0.19 -13.13 11.21
C HIS A 362 -0.34 -12.05 12.29
N THR A 363 -0.08 -10.79 11.94
CA THR A 363 -0.38 -9.62 12.79
C THR A 363 -1.82 -9.19 12.60
N THR A 364 -2.57 -9.07 13.71
CA THR A 364 -4.02 -8.82 13.70
C THR A 364 -4.43 -7.55 12.94
N GLY A 365 -5.06 -7.72 11.77
CA GLY A 365 -5.75 -6.65 11.03
C GLY A 365 -6.42 -7.20 9.77
N ASP A 366 -7.41 -6.49 9.22
CA ASP A 366 -8.13 -6.90 7.98
C ASP A 366 -7.30 -6.72 6.69
N ALA A 367 -5.96 -6.74 6.80
CA ALA A 367 -5.05 -6.54 5.67
C ALA A 367 -4.92 -7.82 4.82
N PRO A 368 -4.68 -7.69 3.50
CA PRO A 368 -4.42 -8.84 2.62
C PRO A 368 -2.97 -9.35 2.74
N TYR A 369 -2.32 -9.09 3.88
CA TYR A 369 -0.93 -9.40 4.20
C TYR A 369 -0.87 -9.97 5.61
N ASP A 370 0.04 -10.91 5.84
CA ASP A 370 0.22 -11.52 7.15
C ASP A 370 1.01 -10.62 8.09
N LEU A 371 2.04 -9.95 7.57
CA LEU A 371 2.87 -9.03 8.33
C LEU A 371 3.06 -7.72 7.57
N THR A 372 3.33 -6.65 8.31
CA THR A 372 3.74 -5.37 7.73
C THR A 372 4.97 -4.84 8.47
N SER A 373 5.85 -4.13 7.76
CA SER A 373 7.10 -3.59 8.31
C SER A 373 7.46 -2.28 7.64
N VAL A 374 8.07 -1.36 8.40
CA VAL A 374 8.57 -0.09 7.87
C VAL A 374 10.00 -0.29 7.35
N ALA A 375 10.31 0.24 6.16
CA ALA A 375 11.69 0.24 5.66
C ALA A 375 12.64 0.94 6.65
N GLY A 376 13.68 0.23 7.08
CA GLY A 376 14.63 0.65 8.10
C GLY A 376 14.46 -0.07 9.45
N ASP A 377 13.31 -0.71 9.70
CA ASP A 377 13.08 -1.54 10.87
C ASP A 377 13.70 -2.95 10.70
N VAL A 378 13.87 -3.65 11.83
CA VAL A 378 14.23 -5.06 11.86
C VAL A 378 12.96 -5.91 11.97
N LEU A 379 12.51 -6.46 10.83
CA LEU A 379 11.42 -7.42 10.81
C LEU A 379 11.89 -8.74 11.43
N THR A 380 11.20 -9.18 12.48
CA THR A 380 11.52 -10.41 13.20
C THR A 380 10.35 -11.40 13.08
N LEU A 381 10.67 -12.62 12.67
CA LEU A 381 9.77 -13.75 12.56
C LEU A 381 10.05 -14.70 13.73
N THR A 382 9.07 -14.91 14.60
CA THR A 382 9.13 -15.85 15.72
C THR A 382 8.14 -17.00 15.49
N PRO A 383 8.37 -17.86 14.48
CA PRO A 383 7.44 -18.95 14.14
C PRO A 383 7.33 -19.88 15.34
N ASN A 384 6.12 -20.19 15.80
CA ASN A 384 5.94 -21.16 16.86
C ASN A 384 5.43 -22.46 16.27
N ALA A 385 6.19 -23.54 16.46
CA ALA A 385 5.82 -24.85 15.97
C ALA A 385 6.08 -25.90 17.03
N ILE A 386 5.31 -26.98 16.98
CA ILE A 386 5.39 -28.13 17.87
C ILE A 386 5.11 -29.40 17.07
N ASP A 387 5.80 -30.48 17.40
CA ASP A 387 5.39 -31.78 16.91
C ASP A 387 4.33 -32.38 17.84
N PRO A 388 3.15 -32.79 17.36
CA PRO A 388 2.16 -33.47 18.18
C PRO A 388 2.68 -34.76 18.83
N ASP A 389 3.68 -35.41 18.24
CA ASP A 389 4.38 -36.57 18.78
C ASP A 389 5.64 -36.17 19.58
N ASP A 390 5.74 -34.93 20.07
CA ASP A 390 6.85 -34.42 20.91
C ASP A 390 8.27 -34.54 20.30
N GLU A 391 8.39 -34.84 19.00
CA GLU A 391 9.68 -34.90 18.30
C GLU A 391 10.32 -33.49 18.16
N PRO A 392 11.66 -33.39 18.11
CA PRO A 392 12.35 -32.13 17.84
C PRO A 392 12.06 -31.62 16.43
N VAL A 393 11.40 -30.46 16.32
CA VAL A 393 11.16 -29.81 15.03
C VAL A 393 12.35 -28.97 14.55
N ASN A 394 12.64 -29.06 13.26
CA ASN A 394 13.59 -28.22 12.54
C ASN A 394 12.84 -27.23 11.65
N ILE A 395 13.06 -25.92 11.88
CA ILE A 395 12.40 -24.84 11.17
C ILE A 395 13.35 -24.31 10.10
N THR A 396 12.82 -24.11 8.90
CA THR A 396 13.57 -23.64 7.72
C THR A 396 12.82 -22.49 7.04
N TYR A 397 13.60 -21.60 6.44
CA TYR A 397 13.10 -20.46 5.69
C TYR A 397 13.38 -20.65 4.20
N ALA A 398 12.52 -20.11 3.34
CA ALA A 398 12.68 -20.01 1.88
C ALA A 398 11.97 -18.75 1.36
N GLY A 399 12.24 -18.34 0.12
CA GLY A 399 11.64 -17.16 -0.51
C GLY A 399 12.44 -15.86 -0.30
N TRP A 400 11.75 -14.72 -0.13
CA TRP A 400 12.38 -13.39 -0.03
C TRP A 400 13.36 -13.31 1.14
N GLY A 401 14.51 -12.68 0.92
CA GLY A 401 15.60 -12.55 1.90
C GLY A 401 16.39 -13.85 2.12
N GLN A 402 15.84 -15.01 1.74
CA GLN A 402 16.52 -16.31 1.83
C GLN A 402 17.14 -16.71 0.48
N ASP A 403 16.31 -16.94 -0.53
CA ASP A 403 16.68 -17.52 -1.82
C ASP A 403 16.87 -16.45 -2.91
N TYR A 404 16.28 -15.28 -2.71
CA TYR A 404 16.40 -14.11 -3.59
C TYR A 404 16.23 -12.81 -2.80
N THR A 405 16.75 -11.72 -3.35
CA THR A 405 16.34 -10.35 -3.00
C THR A 405 15.47 -9.79 -4.10
N ASP A 406 14.34 -9.18 -3.75
CA ASP A 406 13.44 -8.58 -4.73
C ASP A 406 13.48 -7.06 -4.61
N ARG A 407 14.04 -6.41 -5.63
CA ARG A 407 13.93 -4.96 -5.80
C ARG A 407 12.64 -4.63 -6.52
N PHE A 408 11.72 -4.00 -5.81
CA PHE A 408 10.43 -3.58 -6.34
C PHE A 408 10.59 -2.33 -7.21
N THR A 409 10.34 -2.47 -8.51
CA THR A 409 10.32 -1.33 -9.45
C THR A 409 8.88 -1.03 -9.83
N CYS A 410 8.14 -0.35 -8.96
CA CYS A 410 6.76 0.06 -9.22
C CYS A 410 6.69 1.42 -9.96
N PRO A 411 5.80 1.60 -10.95
CA PRO A 411 5.39 2.93 -11.38
C PRO A 411 4.50 3.57 -10.31
N PHE A 412 4.77 4.82 -9.95
CA PHE A 412 4.02 5.55 -8.92
C PHE A 412 2.82 6.31 -9.51
N PRO A 413 1.75 6.57 -8.72
CA PRO A 413 1.56 6.15 -7.32
C PRO A 413 1.21 4.66 -7.20
N VAL A 414 1.87 3.97 -6.26
CA VAL A 414 1.60 2.56 -5.97
C VAL A 414 0.32 2.44 -5.14
N THR A 415 -0.70 1.77 -5.67
CA THR A 415 -1.92 1.43 -4.92
C THR A 415 -1.88 -0.05 -4.49
N MET A 416 -2.59 -0.44 -3.42
CA MET A 416 -2.62 -1.85 -2.98
C MET A 416 -3.03 -2.84 -4.10
N ASN A 417 -3.87 -2.40 -5.05
CA ASN A 417 -4.26 -3.21 -6.21
C ASN A 417 -3.10 -3.42 -7.20
N ASN A 418 -2.18 -2.46 -7.30
CA ASN A 418 -1.08 -2.47 -8.26
C ASN A 418 0.22 -3.06 -7.69
N VAL A 419 0.38 -3.17 -6.36
CA VAL A 419 1.57 -3.79 -5.72
C VAL A 419 1.86 -5.18 -6.32
N LYS A 420 0.83 -6.00 -6.55
CA LYS A 420 0.95 -7.35 -7.15
C LYS A 420 1.42 -7.36 -8.61
N THR A 421 1.46 -6.21 -9.28
CA THR A 421 1.87 -6.08 -10.70
C THR A 421 3.26 -5.48 -10.88
N CYS A 422 3.92 -5.05 -9.80
CA CYS A 422 5.28 -4.54 -9.90
C CYS A 422 6.26 -5.66 -10.24
N THR A 423 7.16 -5.39 -11.18
CA THR A 423 8.12 -6.39 -11.65
C THR A 423 9.26 -6.53 -10.65
N THR A 424 9.48 -7.74 -10.14
CA THR A 424 10.62 -8.03 -9.28
C THR A 424 11.84 -8.40 -10.12
N LYS A 425 13.02 -7.94 -9.67
CA LYS A 425 14.31 -8.34 -10.26
C LYS A 425 15.10 -9.10 -9.20
N ALA A 426 14.98 -10.42 -9.23
CA ALA A 426 15.67 -11.32 -8.31
C ALA A 426 17.20 -11.09 -8.35
N GLY A 427 17.74 -10.68 -7.21
CA GLY A 427 19.16 -10.74 -6.89
C GLY A 427 19.59 -12.16 -6.46
N PRO A 428 20.90 -12.38 -6.24
CA PRO A 428 21.40 -13.67 -5.74
C PRO A 428 20.88 -13.97 -4.33
N PRO A 429 20.81 -15.27 -3.94
CA PRO A 429 20.47 -15.67 -2.57
C PRO A 429 21.44 -15.06 -1.55
N LEU A 430 20.88 -14.56 -0.44
CA LEU A 430 21.66 -14.02 0.69
C LEU A 430 21.57 -14.88 1.96
N HIS A 431 20.60 -15.79 2.01
CA HIS A 431 20.30 -16.62 3.19
C HIS A 431 20.14 -15.81 4.49
N THR A 432 19.61 -14.58 4.41
CA THR A 432 19.68 -13.59 5.49
C THR A 432 18.91 -14.03 6.73
N TRP A 433 17.76 -14.69 6.57
CA TRP A 433 16.98 -15.23 7.69
C TRP A 433 17.78 -16.27 8.48
N MET A 434 18.30 -17.30 7.81
CA MET A 434 19.08 -18.35 8.50
C MET A 434 20.49 -17.91 8.93
N ASN A 435 21.02 -16.80 8.38
CA ASN A 435 22.27 -16.17 8.83
C ASN A 435 22.06 -15.14 9.96
N SER A 436 20.80 -14.86 10.35
CA SER A 436 20.51 -13.86 11.39
C SER A 436 20.91 -14.35 12.79
N THR A 437 21.31 -13.42 13.66
CA THR A 437 21.74 -13.74 15.04
C THR A 437 20.69 -14.53 15.84
N PRO A 438 19.37 -14.23 15.78
CA PRO A 438 18.36 -15.05 16.44
C PRO A 438 18.40 -16.51 15.96
N TYR A 439 18.44 -16.74 14.65
CA TYR A 439 18.39 -18.09 14.07
C TYR A 439 19.66 -18.89 14.38
N LEU A 440 20.82 -18.25 14.34
CA LEU A 440 22.08 -18.87 14.75
C LEU A 440 22.13 -19.18 16.26
N THR A 441 21.25 -18.57 17.06
CA THR A 441 21.17 -18.78 18.52
C THR A 441 20.18 -19.88 18.90
N ASN A 442 19.03 -19.97 18.23
CA ASN A 442 17.95 -20.90 18.63
C ASN A 442 17.34 -21.76 17.50
N HIS A 443 17.82 -21.63 16.26
CA HIS A 443 17.35 -22.36 15.08
C HIS A 443 15.83 -22.26 14.83
N LYS A 444 15.20 -21.18 15.29
CA LYS A 444 13.76 -20.96 15.27
C LYS A 444 13.40 -19.55 14.83
N ASP A 445 13.79 -18.55 15.61
CA ASP A 445 13.47 -17.15 15.31
C ASP A 445 14.43 -16.62 14.25
N ALA A 446 13.99 -15.74 13.35
CA ALA A 446 14.85 -15.11 12.36
C ALA A 446 14.52 -13.64 12.18
N SER A 447 15.51 -12.83 11.79
CA SER A 447 15.32 -11.38 11.62
C SER A 447 16.03 -10.84 10.37
N ILE A 448 15.38 -9.92 9.66
CA ILE A 448 15.97 -9.18 8.54
C ILE A 448 15.86 -7.67 8.78
N PRO A 449 16.95 -6.88 8.63
CA PRO A 449 16.86 -5.43 8.55
C PRO A 449 16.29 -5.06 7.17
N THR A 450 15.13 -4.44 7.16
CA THR A 450 14.48 -3.98 5.92
C THR A 450 15.11 -2.68 5.43
N GLN A 451 15.11 -2.45 4.13
CA GLN A 451 15.68 -1.25 3.50
C GLN A 451 14.71 -0.62 2.51
N GLU A 452 15.06 0.57 2.00
CA GLU A 452 14.28 1.26 0.96
C GLU A 452 14.23 0.45 -0.36
N GLU A 453 15.22 -0.42 -0.61
CA GLU A 453 15.18 -1.33 -1.76
C GLU A 453 14.24 -2.53 -1.60
N ASP A 454 13.78 -2.80 -0.37
CA ASP A 454 12.79 -3.84 -0.05
C ASP A 454 11.34 -3.32 -0.11
N LEU A 455 11.06 -2.08 -0.54
CA LEU A 455 9.70 -1.52 -0.53
C LEU A 455 8.71 -2.27 -1.44
N GLY A 456 7.90 -3.17 -0.90
CA GLY A 456 6.95 -3.95 -1.69
C GLY A 456 6.29 -5.12 -0.96
N TRP A 457 5.70 -6.01 -1.74
CA TRP A 457 5.09 -7.25 -1.26
C TRP A 457 6.04 -8.42 -1.42
N HIS A 458 6.28 -9.14 -0.33
CA HIS A 458 7.18 -10.28 -0.28
C HIS A 458 6.48 -11.53 0.24
N VAL A 459 7.07 -12.69 -0.06
CA VAL A 459 6.64 -13.98 0.48
C VAL A 459 7.85 -14.68 1.07
N VAL A 460 7.71 -15.08 2.34
CA VAL A 460 8.66 -15.95 3.03
C VAL A 460 7.94 -17.23 3.37
N THR A 461 8.38 -18.35 2.78
CA THR A 461 7.88 -19.67 3.15
C THR A 461 8.61 -20.10 4.42
N ILE A 462 7.88 -20.34 5.49
CA ILE A 462 8.39 -20.95 6.72
C ILE A 462 7.93 -22.40 6.71
N ASN A 463 8.88 -23.33 6.78
CA ASN A 463 8.64 -24.76 6.68
C ASN A 463 9.23 -25.49 7.91
N VAL A 464 8.38 -26.22 8.62
CA VAL A 464 8.69 -27.00 9.81
C VAL A 464 8.82 -28.47 9.42
N THR A 465 9.83 -29.17 9.94
CA THR A 465 10.12 -30.59 9.62
C THR A 465 10.45 -31.38 10.88
N ASP A 466 10.03 -32.63 10.96
CA ASP A 466 10.36 -33.61 12.03
C ASP A 466 11.52 -34.55 11.62
N GLU A 467 11.83 -35.58 12.42
CA GLU A 467 12.81 -36.61 12.00
C GLU A 467 12.25 -37.52 10.88
N ALA A 468 10.93 -37.76 10.86
CA ALA A 468 10.24 -38.59 9.87
C ALA A 468 10.19 -37.97 8.46
N ARG A 469 10.59 -36.70 8.31
CA ARG A 469 10.46 -35.85 7.12
C ARG A 469 9.00 -35.66 6.69
N THR A 470 8.10 -35.57 7.65
CA THR A 470 6.85 -34.83 7.47
C THR A 470 7.14 -33.33 7.49
N SER A 471 6.15 -32.51 7.10
CA SER A 471 6.26 -31.07 7.24
C SER A 471 4.91 -30.36 7.25
N ASP A 472 4.91 -29.17 7.86
CA ASP A 472 3.87 -28.16 7.78
C ASP A 472 4.52 -26.80 7.46
N TRP A 473 3.81 -25.92 6.77
CA TRP A 473 4.39 -24.69 6.23
C TRP A 473 3.36 -23.58 5.99
N GLN A 474 3.84 -22.35 6.03
CA GLN A 474 3.08 -21.15 5.68
C GLN A 474 3.89 -20.25 4.75
N ASP A 475 3.27 -19.81 3.67
CA ASP A 475 3.73 -18.64 2.90
C ASP A 475 3.29 -17.37 3.64
N VAL A 476 4.21 -16.79 4.42
CA VAL A 476 3.96 -15.55 5.16
C VAL A 476 4.11 -14.37 4.19
N THR A 477 3.00 -13.69 3.94
CA THR A 477 2.98 -12.50 3.08
C THR A 477 3.34 -11.23 3.86
N ILE A 478 4.33 -10.48 3.37
CA ILE A 478 4.92 -9.35 4.08
C ILE A 478 4.80 -8.10 3.21
N LEU A 479 4.25 -7.01 3.75
CA LEU A 479 4.32 -5.69 3.12
C LEU A 479 5.39 -4.83 3.80
N VAL A 480 6.46 -4.48 3.08
CA VAL A 480 7.43 -3.48 3.52
C VAL A 480 7.06 -2.13 2.88
N PHE A 481 6.91 -1.08 3.69
CA PHE A 481 6.45 0.24 3.23
C PHE A 481 7.32 1.38 3.80
N PRO A 482 7.38 2.56 3.14
CA PRO A 482 8.19 3.67 3.64
C PRO A 482 7.42 4.41 4.74
N LEU A 483 8.15 5.07 5.64
CA LEU A 483 7.55 6.11 6.49
C LEU A 483 6.93 7.22 5.63
N PRO A 484 5.94 7.96 6.15
CA PRO A 484 5.56 9.25 5.60
C PRO A 484 6.80 10.15 5.43
N GLU A 485 6.84 10.93 4.36
CA GLU A 485 7.97 11.83 4.06
C GLU A 485 7.50 13.27 4.20
N ALA A 486 8.00 13.97 5.23
CA ALA A 486 7.74 15.39 5.44
C ALA A 486 8.53 16.22 4.41
N LYS A 487 7.83 16.97 3.55
CA LYS A 487 8.43 17.91 2.60
C LYS A 487 7.99 19.34 2.93
N PRO A 488 8.69 20.01 3.88
CA PRO A 488 8.35 21.37 4.26
C PRO A 488 8.83 22.36 3.19
N ARG A 489 7.93 23.23 2.75
CA ARG A 489 8.21 24.33 1.83
C ARG A 489 7.88 25.65 2.52
N GLY A 490 8.75 26.64 2.35
CA GLY A 490 8.44 28.04 2.67
C GLY A 490 8.12 28.79 1.40
N TYR A 491 7.14 29.69 1.44
CA TYR A 491 6.91 30.66 0.36
C TYR A 491 6.29 31.97 0.85
N ASN A 492 6.62 33.06 0.17
CA ASN A 492 5.88 34.32 0.22
C ASN A 492 4.77 34.28 -0.83
N ASP A 493 3.66 34.99 -0.59
CA ASP A 493 2.55 35.10 -1.56
C ASP A 493 2.98 35.75 -2.90
N GLN A 494 4.03 36.57 -2.87
CA GLN A 494 4.62 37.20 -4.05
C GLN A 494 5.80 36.37 -4.62
N PRO A 495 5.70 35.89 -5.88
CA PRO A 495 6.67 34.96 -6.47
C PRO A 495 8.00 35.61 -6.91
N ASP A 496 8.11 36.94 -6.86
CA ASP A 496 9.31 37.72 -7.20
C ASP A 496 10.27 37.90 -6.01
N THR A 497 9.85 37.53 -4.80
CA THR A 497 10.67 37.61 -3.58
C THR A 497 11.51 36.36 -3.33
N ASP A 498 12.58 36.50 -2.54
CA ASP A 498 13.34 35.36 -2.03
C ASP A 498 12.50 34.54 -1.05
N GLN A 499 12.13 33.33 -1.46
CA GLN A 499 11.26 32.40 -0.73
C GLN A 499 11.92 31.84 0.55
N THR A 500 13.23 32.07 0.75
CA THR A 500 13.96 31.72 1.99
C THR A 500 13.89 32.81 3.07
N LEU A 501 13.38 33.99 2.73
CA LEU A 501 13.21 35.11 3.64
C LEU A 501 11.75 35.22 4.09
N LEU A 502 11.55 35.28 5.41
CA LEU A 502 10.26 35.53 6.06
C LEU A 502 10.17 37.02 6.39
N SER A 503 9.22 37.73 5.77
CA SER A 503 8.89 39.12 6.11
C SER A 503 7.93 39.16 7.29
N LEU A 504 8.09 40.13 8.19
CA LEU A 504 7.08 40.44 9.22
C LEU A 504 5.91 41.27 8.66
N GLU A 505 6.11 41.92 7.51
CA GLU A 505 5.11 42.81 6.89
C GLU A 505 4.28 42.14 5.76
N ASN A 506 4.81 41.07 5.15
CA ASN A 506 4.17 40.34 4.05
C ASN A 506 3.78 38.92 4.49
N PRO A 507 2.71 38.32 3.91
CA PRO A 507 2.31 36.96 4.25
C PRO A 507 3.38 35.92 3.87
N TYR A 508 3.83 35.15 4.86
CA TYR A 508 4.73 34.00 4.66
C TYR A 508 4.05 32.71 5.10
N CYS A 509 4.05 31.71 4.23
CA CYS A 509 3.40 30.43 4.43
C CYS A 509 4.41 29.27 4.53
N PHE A 510 4.22 28.46 5.56
CA PHE A 510 4.83 27.15 5.74
C PHE A 510 3.87 26.09 5.18
N ASP A 511 4.27 25.39 4.13
CA ASP A 511 3.44 24.50 3.33
C ASP A 511 4.01 23.08 3.35
N ALA A 512 3.18 22.14 3.80
CA ALA A 512 3.49 20.72 3.91
C ALA A 512 2.71 19.88 2.88
N THR A 513 1.94 20.49 1.97
CA THR A 513 1.09 19.77 1.00
C THR A 513 1.89 18.93 -0.01
N GLN A 514 3.19 19.17 -0.14
CA GLN A 514 4.11 18.33 -0.92
C GLN A 514 4.59 17.08 -0.18
N SER A 515 4.28 16.95 1.12
CA SER A 515 4.61 15.75 1.92
C SER A 515 3.86 14.54 1.37
N THR A 516 4.52 13.38 1.37
CA THR A 516 3.99 12.17 0.75
C THR A 516 3.68 11.09 1.78
N THR A 517 2.55 10.41 1.60
CA THR A 517 2.13 9.29 2.46
C THR A 517 2.97 8.05 2.25
N GLY A 518 3.21 7.30 3.33
CA GLY A 518 3.60 5.89 3.24
C GLY A 518 2.50 5.02 2.62
N LEU A 519 2.80 3.77 2.24
CA LEU A 519 1.92 2.92 1.42
C LEU A 519 0.67 2.35 2.14
N THR A 520 0.38 2.73 3.38
CA THR A 520 -0.65 2.08 4.22
C THR A 520 -1.96 2.87 4.36
N SER A 521 -1.91 4.18 4.57
CA SER A 521 -3.05 4.99 5.04
C SER A 521 -4.04 5.44 3.95
N GLN A 522 -4.38 4.57 2.99
CA GLN A 522 -5.28 4.88 1.86
C GLN A 522 -4.87 6.09 0.98
N GLY A 523 -3.73 6.75 1.22
CA GLY A 523 -3.35 8.01 0.57
C GLY A 523 -3.62 9.27 1.41
N GLU A 524 -3.98 9.15 2.69
CA GLU A 524 -4.14 10.28 3.62
C GLU A 524 -2.94 10.46 4.56
N ILE A 525 -2.44 11.70 4.67
CA ILE A 525 -1.71 12.20 5.86
C ILE A 525 -2.77 12.65 6.86
N THR A 526 -2.72 12.15 8.09
CA THR A 526 -3.72 12.42 9.13
C THR A 526 -3.36 13.58 10.06
N ALA A 527 -2.09 14.01 10.12
CA ALA A 527 -1.66 15.20 10.86
C ALA A 527 -0.37 15.82 10.30
N TYR A 528 -0.24 17.14 10.39
CA TYR A 528 0.93 17.93 9.97
C TYR A 528 1.49 18.70 11.18
N ASN A 529 2.36 18.08 11.97
CA ASN A 529 2.88 18.68 13.19
C ASN A 529 4.08 19.59 12.87
N TRP A 530 3.79 20.87 12.66
CA TRP A 530 4.79 21.92 12.55
C TRP A 530 5.25 22.38 13.93
N THR A 531 6.54 22.66 14.08
CA THR A 531 7.12 23.40 15.20
C THR A 531 7.86 24.62 14.65
N ILE A 532 7.33 25.82 14.88
CA ILE A 532 7.77 27.10 14.31
C ILE A 532 7.95 28.08 15.47
N ALA A 533 9.12 28.70 15.61
CA ALA A 533 9.46 29.59 16.73
C ALA A 533 9.17 29.02 18.14
N GLY A 534 9.14 27.68 18.29
CA GLY A 534 8.81 27.00 19.55
C GLY A 534 7.31 26.72 19.77
N SER A 535 6.43 27.23 18.91
CA SER A 535 4.99 26.95 18.90
C SER A 535 4.65 25.77 17.97
N THR A 536 3.60 25.02 18.28
CA THR A 536 3.16 23.86 17.49
C THR A 536 1.88 24.18 16.71
N TYR A 537 1.82 23.79 15.43
CA TYR A 537 0.68 23.96 14.54
C TYR A 537 0.36 22.62 13.85
N THR A 538 -0.91 22.39 13.49
CA THR A 538 -1.40 21.10 12.95
C THR A 538 -1.86 21.15 11.49
N ASP A 539 -1.95 22.34 10.91
CA ASP A 539 -2.49 22.54 9.57
C ASP A 539 -1.46 22.22 8.46
N PRO A 540 -1.91 21.73 7.29
CA PRO A 540 -1.01 21.47 6.16
C PRO A 540 -0.35 22.74 5.62
N VAL A 541 -0.98 23.91 5.81
CA VAL A 541 -0.43 25.22 5.46
C VAL A 541 -0.64 26.16 6.64
N VAL A 542 0.44 26.76 7.14
CA VAL A 542 0.45 27.71 8.25
C VAL A 542 1.02 29.03 7.74
N CYS A 543 0.19 30.07 7.64
CA CYS A 543 0.61 31.40 7.17
C CYS A 543 0.61 32.41 8.30
N PHE A 544 1.65 33.24 8.36
CA PHE A 544 1.80 34.39 9.26
C PHE A 544 1.67 35.71 8.48
N GLY A 545 1.52 36.85 9.15
CA GLY A 545 1.45 38.17 8.49
C GLY A 545 0.03 38.63 8.15
N GLN A 546 -0.94 38.38 9.04
CA GLN A 546 -2.34 38.84 8.88
C GLN A 546 -2.88 39.42 10.20
N THR A 547 -3.33 40.69 10.28
CA THR A 547 -3.48 41.68 9.18
C THR A 547 -3.23 43.14 9.59
N SER A 548 -3.28 43.46 10.89
CA SER A 548 -3.17 44.82 11.42
C SER A 548 -1.80 45.11 12.03
N ILE A 549 -1.48 46.39 12.23
CA ILE A 549 -0.23 46.81 12.88
C ILE A 549 -0.15 46.39 14.37
N SER A 550 -1.28 46.01 14.97
CA SER A 550 -1.35 45.36 16.29
C SER A 550 -0.94 43.88 16.19
N ASP A 551 -1.48 43.14 15.22
CA ASP A 551 -1.17 41.71 15.05
C ASP A 551 0.31 41.51 14.73
N ILE A 552 0.89 42.35 13.86
CA ILE A 552 2.32 42.34 13.55
C ILE A 552 3.17 42.51 14.82
N LYS A 553 2.77 43.36 15.77
CA LYS A 553 3.52 43.58 17.02
C LYS A 553 3.43 42.40 17.98
N ASP A 554 2.33 41.66 17.96
CA ASP A 554 2.19 40.44 18.75
C ASP A 554 2.94 39.27 18.08
N GLU A 555 2.92 39.14 16.75
CA GLU A 555 3.72 38.16 15.99
C GLU A 555 5.23 38.43 16.10
N MET A 556 5.67 39.69 16.19
CA MET A 556 7.06 40.09 16.48
C MET A 556 7.59 39.54 17.82
N SER A 557 6.73 39.12 18.75
CA SER A 557 7.17 38.46 19.98
C SER A 557 7.62 37.01 19.76
N LEU A 558 7.15 36.36 18.69
CA LEU A 558 7.56 35.00 18.28
C LEU A 558 8.81 35.03 17.39
N PHE A 559 8.90 36.02 16.51
CA PHE A 559 9.96 36.15 15.51
C PHE A 559 10.84 37.37 15.79
N ALA A 560 11.95 37.18 16.52
CA ALA A 560 12.85 38.28 16.88
C ALA A 560 13.73 38.71 15.67
N PRO A 561 13.53 39.92 15.09
CA PRO A 561 14.31 40.38 13.94
C PRO A 561 15.78 40.55 14.36
N SER A 562 16.62 39.69 13.81
CA SER A 562 17.99 39.49 14.27
C SER A 562 18.97 39.13 13.14
N GLY A 563 18.46 38.92 11.93
CA GLY A 563 19.21 38.37 10.81
C GLY A 563 19.70 36.92 11.01
N ARG A 564 19.31 36.26 12.10
CA ARG A 564 19.61 34.84 12.37
C ARG A 564 18.77 33.95 11.45
N THR A 565 19.34 32.83 11.03
CA THR A 565 18.59 31.72 10.43
C THR A 565 17.91 30.93 11.54
N ASP A 566 16.58 30.89 11.49
CA ASP A 566 15.74 30.04 12.32
C ASP A 566 15.23 28.84 11.51
N TYR A 567 14.60 27.89 12.21
CA TYR A 567 14.21 26.61 11.63
C TYR A 567 12.77 26.26 12.01
N ALA A 568 11.96 25.94 11.00
CA ALA A 568 10.70 25.24 11.19
C ALA A 568 10.97 23.74 11.08
N THR A 569 10.38 22.95 11.97
CA THR A 569 10.46 21.48 11.92
C THR A 569 9.09 20.91 11.61
N LEU A 570 8.99 20.01 10.64
CA LEU A 570 7.75 19.33 10.25
C LEU A 570 7.86 17.83 10.53
N VAL A 571 6.86 17.28 11.21
CA VAL A 571 6.60 15.85 11.33
C VAL A 571 5.21 15.56 10.78
N VAL A 572 5.10 14.77 9.72
CA VAL A 572 3.80 14.33 9.19
C VAL A 572 3.45 12.95 9.72
N SER A 573 2.16 12.73 10.02
CA SER A 573 1.66 11.45 10.53
C SER A 573 0.69 10.82 9.54
N GLY A 574 0.76 9.51 9.33
CA GLY A 574 -0.15 8.77 8.46
C GLY A 574 -0.19 7.28 8.84
N GLY A 575 -1.38 6.71 8.95
CA GLY A 575 -1.55 5.27 9.22
C GLY A 575 -1.03 4.79 10.58
N GLY A 576 -0.87 5.69 11.55
CA GLY A 576 -0.28 5.41 12.85
C GLY A 576 1.25 5.63 12.92
N PHE A 577 1.90 5.93 11.80
CA PHE A 577 3.35 6.18 11.71
C PHE A 577 3.63 7.68 11.61
N GLN A 578 4.82 8.09 12.06
CA GLN A 578 5.34 9.47 11.95
C GLN A 578 6.55 9.50 11.03
N SER A 579 6.68 10.56 10.24
CA SER A 579 7.91 10.84 9.48
C SER A 579 9.08 11.13 10.43
N PRO A 580 10.33 10.94 9.97
CA PRO A 580 11.46 11.67 10.53
C PRO A 580 11.17 13.19 10.49
N PRO A 581 11.68 14.00 11.43
CA PRO A 581 11.50 15.44 11.39
C PRO A 581 12.28 16.07 10.23
N ALA A 582 11.59 16.78 9.34
CA ALA A 582 12.19 17.55 8.26
C ALA A 582 12.34 19.03 8.67
N THR A 583 13.48 19.65 8.37
CA THR A 583 13.76 21.04 8.75
C THR A 583 13.76 21.97 7.55
N LEU A 584 13.03 23.09 7.68
CA LEU A 584 13.06 24.21 6.75
C LEU A 584 13.76 25.39 7.44
N SER A 585 14.90 25.81 6.89
CA SER A 585 15.59 27.02 7.32
C SER A 585 14.98 28.26 6.68
N TYR A 586 14.70 29.30 7.47
CA TYR A 586 14.27 30.61 6.99
C TYR A 586 15.02 31.72 7.73
N LYS A 587 15.05 32.92 7.15
CA LYS A 587 15.63 34.10 7.81
C LYS A 587 14.55 35.18 7.96
N VAL A 588 14.32 35.60 9.19
CA VAL A 588 13.39 36.70 9.49
C VAL A 588 14.01 38.03 9.08
N VAL A 589 13.26 38.81 8.31
CA VAL A 589 13.55 40.21 7.94
C VAL A 589 12.32 41.07 8.25
N ASP A 590 12.54 42.34 8.58
CA ASP A 590 11.42 43.24 8.88
C ASP A 590 10.50 43.48 7.67
N CYS A 591 11.10 43.73 6.50
CA CYS A 591 10.40 44.03 5.26
C CYS A 591 11.15 43.41 4.06
N LEU A 592 10.41 42.95 3.07
CA LEU A 592 10.93 42.46 1.78
C LEU A 592 10.64 43.47 0.68
N SER A 593 11.69 43.99 0.03
CA SER A 593 11.57 44.84 -1.15
C SER A 593 11.39 43.99 -2.41
N HIS A 594 10.40 44.29 -3.23
CA HIS A 594 10.14 43.60 -4.51
C HIS A 594 10.94 44.23 -5.68
N ALA A 595 12.11 44.80 -5.38
CA ALA A 595 12.94 45.55 -6.31
C ALA A 595 14.32 44.90 -6.50
N GLY A 596 15.03 45.29 -7.57
CA GLY A 596 16.31 44.69 -7.96
C GLY A 596 17.36 44.67 -6.84
N ILE A 597 18.01 43.52 -6.64
CA ILE A 597 18.99 43.26 -5.57
C ILE A 597 20.31 43.96 -5.89
N GLY A 598 20.34 45.29 -5.71
CA GLY A 598 21.50 46.14 -5.99
C GLY A 598 21.32 47.63 -5.69
N SER A 599 20.15 48.06 -5.22
CA SER A 599 19.78 49.47 -5.07
C SER A 599 20.19 50.05 -3.70
N PRO A 600 21.04 51.09 -3.63
CA PRO A 600 21.35 51.77 -2.38
C PRO A 600 20.25 52.75 -1.97
N TYR A 601 20.11 52.98 -0.66
CA TYR A 601 19.25 54.02 -0.09
C TYR A 601 20.00 55.37 0.02
N PRO A 602 19.37 56.53 -0.26
CA PRO A 602 18.03 56.69 -0.83
C PRO A 602 17.97 56.32 -2.32
N TYR A 603 16.84 55.78 -2.76
CA TYR A 603 16.68 55.24 -4.10
C TYR A 603 16.51 56.33 -5.17
N ASN A 604 17.53 56.51 -6.00
CA ASN A 604 17.52 57.47 -7.11
C ASN A 604 17.21 56.76 -8.45
N TYR A 605 15.93 56.43 -8.66
CA TYR A 605 15.42 55.79 -9.87
C TYR A 605 14.49 56.72 -10.64
N THR A 606 14.66 56.78 -11.96
CA THR A 606 13.87 57.61 -12.90
C THR A 606 12.36 57.32 -12.96
N ASN A 607 11.88 56.34 -12.21
CA ASN A 607 10.48 56.21 -11.82
C ASN A 607 10.36 55.35 -10.55
N GLY A 608 10.60 55.95 -9.38
CA GLY A 608 10.50 55.26 -8.08
C GLY A 608 9.10 54.77 -7.70
N PHE A 609 8.07 55.00 -8.52
CA PHE A 609 6.66 54.73 -8.20
C PHE A 609 6.03 53.57 -9.00
N GLU A 610 6.78 52.94 -9.91
CA GLU A 610 6.39 51.68 -10.57
C GLU A 610 6.92 50.44 -9.86
N ALA A 611 7.74 50.60 -8.81
CA ALA A 611 8.25 49.48 -8.02
C ALA A 611 7.18 48.95 -7.04
N PRO A 612 6.91 47.63 -7.02
CA PRO A 612 6.11 47.04 -5.95
C PRO A 612 6.80 47.25 -4.59
N THR A 613 6.03 47.79 -3.64
CA THR A 613 6.33 47.90 -2.19
C THR A 613 7.81 48.11 -1.82
N LEU A 614 8.24 49.38 -1.81
CA LEU A 614 9.53 49.82 -1.26
C LEU A 614 9.45 50.03 0.27
N CYS A 615 10.36 49.37 1.01
CA CYS A 615 10.61 49.58 2.43
C CYS A 615 11.37 50.90 2.67
N CYS A 616 10.93 51.79 3.58
CA CYS A 616 11.61 53.07 3.80
C CYS A 616 12.95 52.96 4.55
N ILE A 617 13.09 52.01 5.48
CA ILE A 617 14.30 51.75 6.30
C ILE A 617 14.41 50.26 6.65
N ASN A 618 15.56 49.80 7.14
CA ASN A 618 15.73 48.43 7.67
C ASN A 618 15.19 48.31 9.11
N ASN A 619 13.89 48.56 9.31
CA ASN A 619 13.13 48.34 10.54
C ASN A 619 11.63 48.17 10.18
N THR A 620 10.87 47.49 11.03
CA THR A 620 9.42 47.18 10.85
C THR A 620 8.47 48.38 10.94
N TYR A 621 8.98 49.58 11.27
CA TYR A 621 8.17 50.78 11.40
C TYR A 621 9.01 52.05 11.18
N ALA A 622 8.50 52.97 10.36
CA ALA A 622 8.92 54.35 10.29
C ALA A 622 7.71 55.28 10.49
N PRO A 623 7.84 56.40 11.22
CA PRO A 623 6.74 57.36 11.35
C PRO A 623 6.40 58.01 9.99
N PRO A 624 5.15 58.49 9.78
CA PRO A 624 4.71 59.11 8.53
C PRO A 624 5.49 60.36 8.08
N THR A 625 6.40 60.87 8.91
CA THR A 625 7.28 62.00 8.60
C THR A 625 8.63 61.58 8.00
N THR A 626 8.85 60.29 7.77
CA THR A 626 10.12 59.76 7.25
C THR A 626 10.12 59.82 5.72
N PRO A 627 10.98 60.62 5.08
CA PRO A 627 11.04 60.70 3.61
C PRO A 627 11.66 59.41 3.06
N CYS A 628 11.02 58.84 2.05
CA CYS A 628 11.41 57.56 1.45
C CYS A 628 11.70 57.67 -0.06
N TYR A 629 11.25 58.74 -0.71
CA TYR A 629 11.62 59.12 -2.08
C TYR A 629 11.72 60.66 -2.17
N ALA A 630 12.68 61.17 -2.96
CA ALA A 630 12.76 62.58 -3.32
C ALA A 630 13.29 62.74 -4.75
N ALA A 631 12.74 63.69 -5.50
CA ALA A 631 13.09 63.99 -6.88
C ALA A 631 13.07 65.49 -7.17
N GLN A 632 13.84 65.93 -8.17
CA GLN A 632 13.85 67.31 -8.66
C GLN A 632 13.82 67.36 -10.19
N THR A 633 12.98 68.24 -10.74
CA THR A 633 12.83 68.47 -12.19
C THR A 633 12.94 69.95 -12.54
N TYR A 634 13.11 70.26 -13.83
CA TYR A 634 13.43 71.60 -14.34
C TYR A 634 12.67 71.88 -15.65
N GLY A 635 12.17 73.11 -15.83
CA GLY A 635 11.42 73.51 -17.02
C GLY A 635 10.63 74.81 -16.84
N PRO A 636 9.84 75.25 -17.84
CA PRO A 636 8.90 76.36 -17.66
C PRO A 636 7.78 75.96 -16.70
N TYR A 637 7.26 76.91 -15.92
CA TYR A 637 6.27 76.68 -14.85
C TYR A 637 5.11 75.76 -15.28
N TRP A 638 4.53 76.01 -16.46
CA TRP A 638 3.36 75.30 -16.99
C TRP A 638 3.63 73.86 -17.45
N GLN A 639 4.89 73.49 -17.70
CA GLN A 639 5.28 72.09 -17.97
C GLN A 639 5.68 71.33 -16.69
N LEU A 640 6.02 72.04 -15.61
CA LEU A 640 6.25 71.44 -14.29
C LEU A 640 4.96 71.06 -13.55
N THR A 641 3.80 71.22 -14.18
CA THR A 641 2.53 70.67 -13.69
C THR A 641 2.05 69.51 -14.57
N PRO A 642 2.73 68.33 -14.56
CA PRO A 642 2.13 67.13 -15.11
C PRO A 642 0.88 66.75 -14.30
N PRO A 643 -0.11 66.08 -14.90
CA PRO A 643 -1.29 65.64 -14.18
C PRO A 643 -0.89 64.65 -13.07
N LEU A 644 -1.59 64.70 -11.93
CA LEU A 644 -1.30 63.88 -10.74
C LEU A 644 -1.23 62.37 -11.00
N SER A 645 -1.89 61.89 -12.05
CA SER A 645 -1.78 60.52 -12.57
C SER A 645 -0.35 60.07 -12.86
N THR A 646 0.57 60.98 -13.14
CA THR A 646 1.98 60.68 -13.42
C THR A 646 2.77 60.29 -12.16
N TYR A 647 2.23 60.53 -10.95
CA TYR A 647 2.83 60.15 -9.66
C TYR A 647 2.17 58.92 -9.01
N GLY A 648 1.48 58.10 -9.81
CA GLY A 648 0.93 56.81 -9.39
C GLY A 648 -0.51 56.85 -8.87
N ASN A 649 -1.09 55.66 -8.69
CA ASN A 649 -2.46 55.48 -8.20
C ASN A 649 -2.59 56.08 -6.79
N GLN A 650 -3.48 57.08 -6.66
CA GLN A 650 -3.69 57.82 -5.43
C GLN A 650 -4.38 56.93 -4.38
N PRO A 651 -3.86 56.81 -3.15
CA PRO A 651 -4.71 56.42 -2.03
C PRO A 651 -5.78 57.50 -1.78
N GLU A 652 -7.00 57.10 -1.42
CA GLU A 652 -8.00 58.06 -0.93
C GLU A 652 -7.74 58.37 0.56
N PRO A 653 -7.75 59.64 1.00
CA PRO A 653 -7.95 60.87 0.23
C PRO A 653 -6.67 61.38 -0.47
N PRO A 654 -6.78 62.15 -1.57
CA PRO A 654 -5.64 62.69 -2.30
C PRO A 654 -4.79 63.62 -1.40
N PRO A 655 -3.44 63.59 -1.52
CA PRO A 655 -2.53 64.34 -0.67
C PRO A 655 -2.69 65.86 -0.87
N THR A 656 -2.44 66.62 0.19
CA THR A 656 -2.63 68.08 0.19
C THR A 656 -1.49 68.79 -0.54
N ILE A 657 -1.71 69.18 -1.79
CA ILE A 657 -0.72 69.89 -2.60
C ILE A 657 -0.76 71.39 -2.28
N THR A 658 0.39 71.94 -1.89
CA THR A 658 0.57 73.39 -1.70
C THR A 658 1.31 73.97 -2.90
N GLN A 659 0.61 74.28 -3.99
CA GLN A 659 1.21 74.98 -5.12
C GLN A 659 1.38 76.47 -4.80
N PRO A 660 2.51 77.10 -5.19
CA PRO A 660 2.61 78.57 -5.20
C PRO A 660 1.61 79.18 -6.20
N PRO A 661 1.31 80.49 -6.09
CA PRO A 661 0.56 81.17 -7.14
C PRO A 661 1.32 81.10 -8.47
N ALA A 662 0.57 81.00 -9.57
CA ALA A 662 1.15 81.03 -10.91
C ALA A 662 1.95 82.33 -11.13
N PRO A 663 3.10 82.26 -11.85
CA PRO A 663 3.89 83.44 -12.17
C PRO A 663 3.10 84.41 -13.05
N SER A 664 3.57 85.66 -13.10
CA SER A 664 3.06 86.64 -14.05
C SER A 664 3.36 86.21 -15.50
N TRP A 665 2.71 86.84 -16.48
CA TRP A 665 2.99 86.61 -17.89
C TRP A 665 4.43 86.97 -18.27
N GLU A 666 4.99 87.98 -17.60
CA GLU A 666 6.37 88.44 -17.77
C GLU A 666 7.33 87.31 -17.35
N GLU A 667 7.18 86.75 -16.15
CA GLU A 667 8.01 85.63 -15.64
C GLU A 667 7.74 84.26 -16.34
N ALA A 668 6.87 84.18 -17.35
CA ALA A 668 6.42 82.89 -17.92
C ALA A 668 7.52 82.13 -18.67
N ASN A 669 8.51 82.83 -19.23
CA ASN A 669 9.68 82.26 -19.92
C ASN A 669 10.86 81.96 -19.00
N ASP A 670 10.72 82.14 -17.68
CA ASP A 670 11.76 81.77 -16.72
C ASP A 670 11.92 80.25 -16.59
N VAL A 671 13.08 79.83 -16.10
CA VAL A 671 13.35 78.44 -15.72
C VAL A 671 12.94 78.24 -14.27
N PHE A 672 12.07 77.25 -14.03
CA PHE A 672 11.60 76.84 -12.70
C PHE A 672 12.18 75.47 -12.33
N THR A 673 12.17 75.15 -11.04
CA THR A 673 12.38 73.80 -10.51
C THR A 673 11.15 73.33 -9.76
N GLN A 674 10.87 72.03 -9.83
CA GLN A 674 9.90 71.35 -9.00
C GLN A 674 10.62 70.28 -8.17
N ALA A 675 10.44 70.32 -6.85
CA ALA A 675 10.89 69.28 -5.95
C ALA A 675 9.68 68.47 -5.45
N ALA A 676 9.80 67.15 -5.48
CA ALA A 676 8.83 66.21 -4.92
C ALA A 676 9.49 65.40 -3.80
N THR A 677 8.77 65.13 -2.70
CA THR A 677 9.22 64.23 -1.63
C THR A 677 8.05 63.42 -1.11
N ARG A 678 8.20 62.09 -1.09
CA ARG A 678 7.19 61.16 -0.55
C ARG A 678 7.65 60.62 0.79
N TYR A 679 6.70 60.46 1.71
CA TYR A 679 6.94 59.90 3.04
C TYR A 679 6.33 58.50 3.18
N CYS A 680 6.73 57.78 4.24
CA CYS A 680 6.11 56.50 4.59
C CYS A 680 4.62 56.68 4.97
N SER A 681 3.79 55.66 4.76
CA SER A 681 2.37 55.72 5.18
C SER A 681 2.21 55.77 6.71
N GLY A 682 2.95 54.91 7.42
CA GLY A 682 2.81 54.70 8.86
C GLY A 682 1.55 53.92 9.29
N ASP A 683 0.66 53.59 8.35
CA ASP A 683 -0.58 52.83 8.59
C ASP A 683 -0.37 51.30 8.54
N ARG A 684 0.51 50.81 7.65
CA ARG A 684 0.88 49.39 7.55
C ARG A 684 2.31 49.22 7.05
N GLY A 685 3.13 48.61 7.90
CA GLY A 685 4.53 48.33 7.59
C GLY A 685 5.32 49.59 7.25
N ASN A 686 6.50 49.39 6.69
CA ASN A 686 7.43 50.45 6.36
C ASN A 686 7.28 50.91 4.92
N THR A 687 6.04 51.03 4.43
CA THR A 687 5.75 51.21 3.01
C THR A 687 5.85 52.67 2.57
N CYS A 688 6.57 52.93 1.47
CA CYS A 688 6.75 54.26 0.86
C CYS A 688 5.50 54.76 0.10
N THR A 689 4.35 54.75 0.76
CA THR A 689 3.04 55.01 0.16
C THR A 689 2.32 56.23 0.72
N GLY A 690 2.88 56.90 1.73
CA GLY A 690 2.31 58.08 2.40
C GLY A 690 2.33 59.36 1.55
N ASP A 691 2.10 60.48 2.25
CA ASP A 691 1.94 61.81 1.67
C ASP A 691 3.08 62.22 0.73
N ILE A 692 2.76 63.06 -0.25
CA ILE A 692 3.73 63.67 -1.16
C ILE A 692 3.69 65.19 -0.96
N THR A 693 4.80 65.78 -0.53
CA THR A 693 5.02 67.22 -0.65
C THR A 693 5.55 67.53 -2.04
N LEU A 694 4.93 68.53 -2.68
CA LEU A 694 5.42 69.14 -3.92
C LEU A 694 5.77 70.61 -3.62
N THR A 695 6.76 71.16 -4.31
CA THR A 695 7.15 72.57 -4.23
C THR A 695 7.70 73.02 -5.58
N VAL A 696 7.37 74.24 -6.02
CA VAL A 696 7.85 74.82 -7.29
C VAL A 696 8.45 76.20 -7.01
N GLN A 697 9.62 76.52 -7.60
CA GLN A 697 10.30 77.82 -7.43
C GLN A 697 11.03 78.23 -8.72
N PRO A 698 11.08 79.54 -9.07
CA PRO A 698 11.94 80.02 -10.16
C PRO A 698 13.42 79.90 -9.79
N ILE A 699 14.27 79.52 -10.74
CA ILE A 699 15.72 79.31 -10.54
C ILE A 699 16.59 80.13 -11.50
N THR A 700 16.10 80.51 -12.68
CA THR A 700 16.84 81.36 -13.62
C THR A 700 15.88 82.25 -14.39
N ALA A 701 16.04 83.56 -14.22
CA ALA A 701 15.26 84.56 -14.95
C ALA A 701 15.78 84.72 -16.39
N CYS A 702 14.87 84.73 -17.36
CA CYS A 702 15.20 84.85 -18.77
C CYS A 702 14.87 86.25 -19.32
N PRO A 703 15.63 86.78 -20.30
CA PRO A 703 15.32 88.10 -20.86
C PRO A 703 13.92 88.19 -21.46
N ASP A 704 13.20 89.24 -21.07
CA ASP A 704 11.84 89.56 -21.50
C ASP A 704 11.78 90.39 -22.79
N LEU A 705 10.56 90.66 -23.24
CA LEU A 705 10.25 91.56 -24.35
C LEU A 705 10.90 92.95 -24.14
N THR A 706 11.86 93.28 -25.00
CA THR A 706 12.44 94.62 -25.09
C THR A 706 11.45 95.60 -25.72
N SER A 707 11.59 96.88 -25.37
CA SER A 707 10.68 97.98 -25.75
C SER A 707 10.62 98.33 -27.25
N GLN A 708 11.25 97.54 -28.13
CA GLN A 708 11.27 97.77 -29.58
C GLN A 708 10.07 97.14 -30.32
N GLY A 709 8.96 96.92 -29.64
CA GLY A 709 7.75 96.32 -30.22
C GLY A 709 7.90 94.82 -30.51
N GLN A 710 8.69 94.11 -29.70
CA GLN A 710 8.73 92.64 -29.77
C GLN A 710 7.37 92.06 -29.39
N THR A 711 6.93 91.07 -30.17
CA THR A 711 5.67 90.33 -30.02
C THR A 711 5.89 88.97 -29.38
N GLU A 712 7.08 88.37 -29.53
CA GLU A 712 7.45 87.08 -28.95
C GLU A 712 8.85 87.15 -28.29
N ARG A 713 9.12 86.30 -27.31
CA ARG A 713 10.37 86.26 -26.54
C ARG A 713 11.40 85.34 -27.17
N CYS A 714 12.59 85.87 -27.40
CA CYS A 714 13.71 85.15 -28.00
C CYS A 714 14.61 84.41 -27.01
N THR A 715 14.24 84.35 -25.74
CA THR A 715 14.96 83.62 -24.70
C THR A 715 14.01 82.94 -23.71
N GLY A 716 14.36 81.72 -23.30
CA GLY A 716 13.57 80.91 -22.36
C GLY A 716 14.24 79.56 -22.07
N PRO A 717 13.57 78.62 -21.38
CA PRO A 717 14.05 77.26 -21.21
C PRO A 717 14.21 76.52 -22.55
N SER A 718 15.07 75.50 -22.57
CA SER A 718 15.26 74.71 -23.79
C SER A 718 14.06 73.81 -24.06
N PRO A 719 13.56 73.75 -25.32
CA PRO A 719 12.48 72.84 -25.70
C PRO A 719 12.93 71.36 -25.61
N ASN A 720 14.24 71.12 -25.61
CA ASN A 720 14.85 69.81 -25.51
C ASN A 720 15.21 69.41 -24.06
N THR A 721 15.00 70.28 -23.06
CA THR A 721 15.06 69.86 -21.66
C THR A 721 13.85 68.99 -21.33
N ARG A 722 13.96 67.69 -21.60
CA ARG A 722 13.20 66.69 -20.83
C ARG A 722 13.55 66.89 -19.35
N PRO A 723 12.62 66.63 -18.41
CA PRO A 723 12.92 66.65 -16.98
C PRO A 723 13.95 65.55 -16.67
N ALA A 724 15.23 65.92 -16.70
CA ALA A 724 16.33 65.10 -16.26
C ALA A 724 16.53 65.36 -14.77
N GLU A 725 16.15 64.39 -13.96
CA GLU A 725 16.51 64.36 -12.54
C GLU A 725 18.05 64.47 -12.42
N ASP A 726 18.50 65.29 -11.46
CA ASP A 726 19.92 65.58 -11.18
C ASP A 726 20.76 66.27 -12.28
N ALA A 727 20.14 67.06 -13.16
CA ALA A 727 20.88 67.99 -14.05
C ALA A 727 21.56 69.14 -13.24
N GLN A 728 22.78 68.89 -12.74
CA GLN A 728 23.69 69.90 -12.20
C GLN A 728 24.84 70.23 -13.18
N PRO A 729 25.21 71.51 -13.39
CA PRO A 729 24.51 72.71 -12.90
C PRO A 729 23.13 72.87 -13.53
N ALA A 730 22.22 73.49 -12.78
CA ALA A 730 20.83 73.70 -13.21
C ALA A 730 20.72 74.53 -14.51
N PRO A 731 19.67 74.31 -15.34
CA PRO A 731 19.62 74.81 -16.70
C PRO A 731 19.52 76.34 -16.83
N ALA A 732 20.32 76.90 -17.74
CA ALA A 732 20.30 78.31 -18.11
C ALA A 732 19.30 78.59 -19.25
N CYS A 733 18.86 79.84 -19.37
CA CYS A 733 18.08 80.32 -20.51
C CYS A 733 18.86 80.15 -21.82
N ILE A 734 18.22 79.59 -22.84
CA ILE A 734 18.76 79.55 -24.20
C ILE A 734 18.24 80.73 -25.02
N SER A 735 18.94 81.05 -26.11
CA SER A 735 18.38 81.85 -27.20
C SER A 735 17.65 80.95 -28.18
N TYR A 736 16.47 81.36 -28.65
CA TYR A 736 15.78 80.69 -29.76
C TYR A 736 16.38 81.10 -31.10
N GLU A 737 16.40 80.14 -32.03
CA GLU A 737 16.91 80.30 -33.39
C GLU A 737 15.93 81.08 -34.28
N PRO A 738 16.35 81.57 -35.46
CA PRO A 738 15.46 82.29 -36.37
C PRO A 738 14.27 81.43 -36.83
N GLY A 739 13.06 81.81 -36.41
CA GLY A 739 11.82 81.08 -36.69
C GLY A 739 11.22 80.39 -35.46
N ASP A 740 11.95 80.33 -34.35
CA ASP A 740 11.47 79.84 -33.05
C ASP A 740 11.37 80.99 -32.03
N SER A 741 10.49 80.81 -31.03
CA SER A 741 10.34 81.68 -29.86
C SER A 741 9.81 80.89 -28.67
N PHE A 742 9.82 81.50 -27.48
CA PHE A 742 9.23 80.90 -26.28
C PHE A 742 7.74 80.57 -26.51
N GLU A 743 6.99 81.55 -26.99
CA GLU A 743 5.56 81.42 -27.23
C GLU A 743 5.27 80.35 -28.30
N TYR A 744 6.04 80.33 -29.40
CA TYR A 744 5.90 79.35 -30.48
C TYR A 744 6.13 77.91 -30.00
N HIS A 745 7.22 77.65 -29.26
CA HIS A 745 7.54 76.30 -28.80
C HIS A 745 6.61 75.76 -27.71
N TYR A 746 6.11 76.62 -26.82
CA TYR A 746 5.26 76.20 -25.72
C TYR A 746 3.75 76.43 -25.97
N GLY A 747 3.38 76.89 -27.16
CA GLY A 747 1.98 77.05 -27.60
C GLY A 747 1.26 78.20 -26.91
N PHE A 748 1.98 79.21 -26.42
CA PHE A 748 1.38 80.40 -25.84
C PHE A 748 1.02 81.43 -26.93
N PRO A 749 0.04 82.31 -26.67
CA PRO A 749 -0.19 83.46 -27.53
C PRO A 749 0.96 84.47 -27.39
N ASP A 750 1.17 85.26 -28.44
CA ASP A 750 2.08 86.39 -28.46
C ASP A 750 1.62 87.54 -27.54
N ALA A 751 2.43 88.59 -27.42
CA ALA A 751 2.14 89.77 -26.60
C ALA A 751 0.85 90.54 -26.98
N ARG A 752 0.21 90.20 -28.11
CA ARG A 752 -1.05 90.81 -28.59
C ARG A 752 -2.25 89.86 -28.45
N GLY A 753 -2.03 88.62 -28.02
CA GLY A 753 -3.05 87.58 -27.91
C GLY A 753 -3.29 86.76 -29.18
N ALA A 754 -2.44 86.89 -30.20
CA ALA A 754 -2.47 86.06 -31.41
C ALA A 754 -1.69 84.75 -31.19
N PRO A 755 -1.95 83.67 -31.94
CA PRO A 755 -1.07 82.50 -31.93
C PRO A 755 0.34 82.90 -32.39
N ALA A 756 1.37 82.49 -31.65
CA ALA A 756 2.76 82.73 -32.04
C ALA A 756 3.11 82.01 -33.36
N ASP A 757 3.93 82.67 -34.18
CA ASP A 757 4.32 82.22 -35.53
C ASP A 757 5.85 82.27 -35.77
N GLY A 758 6.63 82.58 -34.72
CA GLY A 758 8.09 82.73 -34.77
C GLY A 758 8.55 84.12 -35.19
N VAL A 759 7.63 85.05 -35.50
CA VAL A 759 7.94 86.45 -35.84
C VAL A 759 7.94 87.30 -34.57
N CYS A 760 9.09 87.26 -33.92
CA CYS A 760 9.28 87.93 -32.65
C CYS A 760 9.20 89.48 -32.73
N ASN A 761 9.28 90.09 -33.91
CA ASN A 761 8.87 91.49 -34.11
C ASN A 761 8.19 91.66 -35.47
N GLU A 762 6.87 91.79 -35.47
CA GLU A 762 6.08 91.99 -36.68
C GLU A 762 6.16 93.40 -37.29
N ASN A 763 6.76 94.37 -36.62
CA ASN A 763 6.89 95.72 -37.16
C ASN A 763 7.83 95.72 -38.38
N TRP A 764 7.51 96.56 -39.37
CA TRP A 764 8.21 96.58 -40.66
C TRP A 764 9.30 97.65 -40.70
N ALA A 765 10.56 97.25 -40.55
CA ALA A 765 11.72 98.15 -40.51
C ALA A 765 12.71 97.92 -41.67
N CYS A 766 13.43 98.99 -42.03
CA CYS A 766 14.51 98.95 -43.02
C CYS A 766 15.63 98.03 -42.54
N SER A 767 16.01 97.06 -43.36
CA SER A 767 16.82 95.91 -42.97
C SER A 767 17.80 95.52 -44.08
N SER A 768 18.97 95.01 -43.70
CA SER A 768 19.89 94.33 -44.62
C SER A 768 19.55 92.84 -44.70
N PRO A 769 20.18 92.03 -45.56
CA PRO A 769 20.01 90.58 -45.55
C PRO A 769 20.44 89.87 -44.25
N THR A 770 21.11 90.56 -43.32
CA THR A 770 21.70 89.96 -42.11
C THR A 770 21.34 90.67 -40.81
N GLU A 771 20.61 91.79 -40.87
CA GLU A 771 20.35 92.63 -39.71
C GLU A 771 19.06 93.44 -39.90
N TYR A 772 18.09 93.24 -39.00
CA TYR A 772 16.82 93.96 -38.95
C TYR A 772 16.99 95.37 -38.34
N ASN A 773 16.19 96.32 -38.83
CA ASN A 773 16.12 97.70 -38.31
C ASN A 773 17.47 98.44 -38.29
N LYS A 774 18.18 98.42 -39.42
CA LYS A 774 19.49 99.07 -39.60
C LYS A 774 19.30 100.50 -40.12
N PRO A 775 19.60 101.56 -39.35
CA PRO A 775 19.27 102.94 -39.73
C PRO A 775 20.23 103.61 -40.73
N PHE A 776 21.38 102.98 -41.04
CA PHE A 776 22.43 103.58 -41.89
C PHE A 776 23.13 102.53 -42.78
N ALA A 777 23.71 103.01 -43.90
CA ALA A 777 24.11 102.22 -45.07
C ALA A 777 22.88 101.68 -45.85
N PRO A 778 23.01 101.24 -47.13
CA PRO A 778 21.85 100.81 -47.91
C PRO A 778 21.27 99.52 -47.33
N ALA A 779 20.05 99.63 -46.81
CA ALA A 779 19.26 98.55 -46.25
C ALA A 779 18.01 98.39 -47.14
N PRO A 780 18.15 97.97 -48.41
CA PRO A 780 17.14 98.18 -49.45
C PRO A 780 15.83 97.42 -49.20
N PHE A 781 15.82 96.51 -48.23
CA PHE A 781 14.67 95.70 -47.87
C PHE A 781 13.95 96.29 -46.67
N ARG A 782 12.63 96.12 -46.64
CA ARG A 782 11.81 96.32 -45.45
C ARG A 782 11.24 94.98 -45.04
N CYS A 783 11.49 94.59 -43.80
CA CYS A 783 11.30 93.23 -43.30
C CYS A 783 10.64 93.25 -41.92
N GLN A 784 10.14 92.08 -41.50
CA GLN A 784 9.85 91.76 -40.09
C GLN A 784 11.09 91.09 -39.46
N ALA A 785 11.08 90.81 -38.16
CA ALA A 785 12.18 90.13 -37.47
C ALA A 785 11.80 88.76 -36.88
N LEU A 786 12.73 87.82 -37.03
CA LEU A 786 12.84 86.56 -36.32
C LEU A 786 13.86 86.69 -35.17
N CYS A 787 13.86 85.73 -34.26
CA CYS A 787 14.86 85.63 -33.20
C CYS A 787 16.28 85.40 -33.75
N GLY A 788 17.29 85.75 -32.94
CA GLY A 788 18.70 85.49 -33.22
C GLY A 788 19.58 86.05 -32.11
N ASP A 789 20.47 85.23 -31.55
CA ASP A 789 21.29 85.52 -30.37
C ASP A 789 20.49 86.16 -29.20
N GLY A 790 19.24 85.74 -29.01
CA GLY A 790 18.36 86.19 -27.93
C GLY A 790 17.61 87.51 -28.19
N PHE A 791 17.70 88.07 -29.40
CA PHE A 791 17.03 89.33 -29.76
C PHE A 791 16.30 89.24 -31.11
N CYS A 792 15.34 90.15 -31.34
CA CYS A 792 14.68 90.29 -32.65
C CYS A 792 15.55 91.09 -33.62
N LYS A 793 16.59 90.45 -34.14
CA LYS A 793 17.57 91.08 -35.03
C LYS A 793 17.74 90.38 -36.38
N THR A 794 17.22 89.17 -36.54
CA THR A 794 17.32 88.42 -37.79
C THR A 794 16.18 88.82 -38.71
N PRO A 795 16.41 89.41 -39.89
CA PRO A 795 15.32 89.81 -40.78
C PRO A 795 14.67 88.59 -41.42
N LYS A 796 13.33 88.57 -41.48
CA LYS A 796 12.52 87.50 -42.11
C LYS A 796 12.59 87.63 -43.63
N LEU A 797 13.60 87.01 -44.24
CA LEU A 797 13.96 87.21 -45.66
C LEU A 797 12.86 86.86 -46.66
N ASP A 798 11.99 85.90 -46.34
CA ASP A 798 10.84 85.49 -47.14
C ASP A 798 9.69 86.51 -47.13
N THR A 799 9.63 87.41 -46.13
CA THR A 799 8.66 88.51 -46.10
C THR A 799 9.25 89.87 -46.53
N CYS A 800 10.58 89.98 -46.59
CA CYS A 800 11.27 91.19 -47.05
C CYS A 800 10.83 91.63 -48.46
N TYR A 801 10.51 92.91 -48.63
CA TYR A 801 10.33 93.54 -49.95
C TYR A 801 11.27 94.72 -50.14
N CYS A 802 11.68 94.99 -51.37
CA CYS A 802 12.47 96.18 -51.71
C CYS A 802 11.61 97.44 -51.49
N ASP A 803 12.01 98.30 -50.56
CA ASP A 803 11.33 99.56 -50.26
C ASP A 803 12.26 100.73 -50.63
N PRO A 804 11.92 101.57 -51.63
CA PRO A 804 12.73 102.74 -51.99
C PRO A 804 12.98 103.70 -50.81
N SER A 805 12.08 103.75 -49.82
CA SER A 805 12.28 104.56 -48.60
C SER A 805 13.43 104.05 -47.70
N CYS A 806 13.83 102.79 -47.88
CA CYS A 806 14.98 102.17 -47.22
C CYS A 806 16.26 102.16 -48.10
N GLY A 807 16.21 102.74 -49.31
CA GLY A 807 17.39 103.01 -50.15
C GLY A 807 17.65 102.05 -51.30
N ALA A 808 16.61 101.50 -51.93
CA ALA A 808 16.73 100.71 -53.17
C ALA A 808 16.83 101.60 -54.43
N GLU A 809 17.85 101.38 -55.28
CA GLU A 809 18.00 102.07 -56.58
C GLU A 809 17.46 101.19 -57.74
N CYS A 810 16.39 101.64 -58.39
CA CYS A 810 15.80 100.96 -59.57
C CYS A 810 16.08 101.76 -60.85
N THR A 811 16.90 101.24 -61.77
CA THR A 811 17.34 101.98 -62.97
C THR A 811 16.78 101.44 -64.30
N THR A 812 16.01 102.29 -64.99
CA THR A 812 15.38 102.12 -66.31
C THR A 812 14.26 101.06 -66.44
N PRO A 813 13.10 101.37 -67.07
CA PRO A 813 12.00 100.41 -67.26
C PRO A 813 11.82 99.93 -68.71
N ASN A 814 11.77 98.61 -68.91
CA ASN A 814 11.06 97.91 -70.00
C ASN A 814 11.08 96.40 -69.73
N ASP A 815 10.22 95.92 -68.82
CA ASP A 815 9.69 94.55 -68.78
C ASP A 815 8.63 94.48 -67.66
N VAL A 816 7.39 94.84 -68.01
CA VAL A 816 6.24 94.76 -67.09
C VAL A 816 5.29 93.67 -67.57
N SER A 817 5.47 92.45 -67.07
CA SER A 817 4.49 91.38 -67.23
C SER A 817 3.40 91.53 -66.17
N TRP A 818 2.15 91.71 -66.62
CA TRP A 818 0.98 91.80 -65.74
C TRP A 818 0.33 90.42 -65.53
N GLU A 819 0.18 90.00 -64.28
CA GLU A 819 -0.78 88.96 -63.87
C GLU A 819 -1.62 89.45 -62.68
N GLY A 820 -2.93 89.17 -62.69
CA GLY A 820 -3.85 89.63 -61.66
C GLY A 820 -3.94 91.16 -61.60
N THR A 821 -3.54 91.74 -60.47
CA THR A 821 -3.65 93.19 -60.18
C THR A 821 -2.43 93.79 -59.47
N THR A 822 -1.35 93.03 -59.28
CA THR A 822 -0.26 93.35 -58.35
C THR A 822 1.06 93.44 -59.12
N CYS A 823 1.80 94.55 -58.99
CA CYS A 823 3.11 94.69 -59.60
C CYS A 823 4.18 94.11 -58.67
N SER A 824 5.05 93.23 -59.18
CA SER A 824 6.07 92.53 -58.41
C SER A 824 7.46 92.76 -58.99
N PHE A 825 8.47 92.75 -58.12
CA PHE A 825 9.88 92.90 -58.48
C PHE A 825 10.66 91.76 -57.83
N SER A 826 10.97 90.74 -58.63
CA SER A 826 11.87 89.66 -58.20
C SER A 826 13.30 90.18 -58.21
N CYS A 827 13.91 90.32 -57.03
CA CYS A 827 15.29 90.73 -56.88
C CYS A 827 16.14 89.53 -56.45
N ASP A 828 17.14 89.18 -57.25
CA ASP A 828 18.23 88.33 -56.75
C ASP A 828 19.08 89.16 -55.77
N THR A 829 19.51 88.51 -54.70
CA THR A 829 20.38 88.97 -53.60
C THR A 829 21.74 89.56 -54.00
N SER A 830 22.03 89.66 -55.30
CA SER A 830 23.29 90.12 -55.89
C SER A 830 23.16 91.34 -56.81
N THR A 831 22.16 92.19 -56.55
CA THR A 831 21.99 93.57 -57.07
C THR A 831 21.71 93.75 -58.57
N THR A 832 22.20 92.86 -59.44
CA THR A 832 21.98 92.94 -60.90
C THR A 832 21.21 91.72 -61.37
N CYS A 833 19.88 91.84 -61.46
CA CYS A 833 19.01 90.72 -61.81
C CYS A 833 19.32 90.14 -63.21
N GLY A 834 19.32 88.81 -63.31
CA GLY A 834 19.30 88.06 -64.57
C GLY A 834 18.06 87.17 -64.65
N TYR A 835 18.00 86.29 -65.66
CA TYR A 835 16.89 85.35 -65.83
C TYR A 835 17.37 83.89 -65.89
N THR A 836 16.70 83.04 -65.14
CA THR A 836 16.80 81.57 -65.19
C THR A 836 15.76 81.00 -66.16
N GLN A 837 15.90 79.73 -66.56
CA GLN A 837 14.79 79.02 -67.20
C GLN A 837 14.58 77.66 -66.52
N THR A 838 13.50 77.59 -65.75
CA THR A 838 12.91 76.38 -65.17
C THR A 838 11.84 75.81 -66.13
N CYS A 839 11.46 74.54 -65.94
CA CYS A 839 10.18 73.99 -66.44
C CYS A 839 9.62 72.98 -65.43
N GLN A 840 8.29 72.95 -65.31
CA GLN A 840 7.49 72.21 -64.30
C GLN A 840 6.53 71.17 -64.94
N THR A 841 6.14 70.15 -64.14
CA THR A 841 4.86 69.38 -64.15
C THR A 841 4.50 68.53 -65.43
N PRO A 842 3.25 68.06 -65.69
CA PRO A 842 2.78 66.78 -65.09
C PRO A 842 2.13 65.70 -66.01
N CYS A 843 2.54 64.44 -65.79
CA CYS A 843 1.68 63.23 -65.70
C CYS A 843 1.01 62.62 -66.98
N PRO A 844 -0.33 62.34 -67.06
CA PRO A 844 -0.79 60.93 -67.13
C PRO A 844 -1.81 60.52 -68.23
N ALA A 845 -1.87 59.21 -68.57
CA ALA A 845 -3.03 58.58 -69.24
C ALA A 845 -3.16 57.07 -68.87
N GLY A 846 -4.38 56.60 -68.54
CA GLY A 846 -4.66 55.16 -68.26
C GLY A 846 -5.63 54.82 -67.10
N GLN A 847 -6.58 55.71 -66.76
CA GLN A 847 -7.67 55.51 -65.75
C GLN A 847 -8.72 54.46 -66.17
N PRO A 848 -9.68 53.99 -65.31
CA PRO A 848 -10.16 54.54 -64.00
C PRO A 848 -10.00 53.52 -62.83
N PHE A 849 -10.66 53.50 -61.65
CA PHE A 849 -11.83 54.15 -60.98
C PHE A 849 -11.45 54.40 -59.46
N CYS A 850 -12.10 55.18 -58.56
CA CYS A 850 -13.50 55.33 -58.10
C CYS A 850 -14.05 54.11 -57.32
N LEU A 851 -14.76 54.17 -56.17
CA LEU A 851 -15.28 55.21 -55.24
C LEU A 851 -15.41 54.55 -53.82
N ALA A 852 -15.36 55.19 -52.64
CA ALA A 852 -15.17 56.59 -52.22
C ALA A 852 -14.70 56.66 -50.73
N GLN A 853 -14.02 57.76 -50.33
CA GLN A 853 -13.96 58.41 -49.00
C GLN A 853 -13.65 57.56 -47.73
N ASP A 854 -12.67 57.86 -46.87
CA ASP A 854 -11.73 58.99 -46.73
C ASP A 854 -10.32 58.49 -46.31
N THR A 855 -9.26 59.28 -46.58
CA THR A 855 -7.85 58.90 -46.30
C THR A 855 -7.15 59.88 -45.37
N CYS A 856 -6.18 59.39 -44.58
CA CYS A 856 -4.76 59.85 -44.43
C CYS A 856 -4.14 59.33 -43.11
N TYR A 857 -2.82 59.05 -42.94
CA TYR A 857 -1.63 59.27 -43.78
C TYR A 857 -0.41 58.38 -43.36
N TYR A 858 0.58 58.22 -44.25
CA TYR A 858 2.01 57.78 -44.10
C TYR A 858 2.37 56.50 -43.28
N ASN A 859 3.07 55.44 -43.75
CA ASN A 859 3.90 55.08 -44.93
C ASN A 859 5.45 55.31 -44.84
N VAL A 860 6.21 54.39 -45.49
CA VAL A 860 7.68 54.27 -45.76
C VAL A 860 8.69 54.16 -44.59
N ALA A 861 9.93 53.61 -44.74
CA ALA A 861 10.49 52.47 -45.52
C ALA A 861 12.01 52.23 -45.22
N CYS A 862 12.53 51.02 -45.51
CA CYS A 862 13.95 50.69 -45.86
C CYS A 862 15.07 50.81 -44.76
N THR A 863 16.20 50.06 -44.76
CA THR A 863 16.80 49.07 -45.70
C THR A 863 17.83 48.14 -45.02
N ALA A 864 17.78 46.82 -45.30
CA ALA A 864 18.83 45.78 -45.59
C ALA A 864 20.33 45.88 -45.09
N PRO A 865 21.22 44.84 -45.24
CA PRO A 865 21.07 43.41 -45.62
C PRO A 865 21.89 42.35 -44.78
N PHE A 866 21.86 41.07 -45.23
CA PHE A 866 22.80 39.94 -44.98
C PHE A 866 22.67 39.02 -43.73
N THR A 867 23.13 37.76 -43.91
CA THR A 867 23.21 36.62 -42.95
C THR A 867 24.26 35.58 -43.43
N PHE A 868 24.81 34.70 -42.58
CA PHE A 868 25.42 33.39 -42.99
C PHE A 868 25.54 32.36 -41.81
N GLN A 869 25.67 31.07 -42.20
CA GLN A 869 25.73 29.77 -41.50
C GLN A 869 26.60 29.66 -40.21
N ASP A 870 26.33 28.87 -39.14
CA ASP A 870 25.85 27.44 -39.00
C ASP A 870 26.95 26.37 -39.29
N PRO A 871 27.11 25.21 -38.60
CA PRO A 871 26.38 24.58 -37.45
C PRO A 871 27.24 24.08 -36.25
N ALA A 872 26.63 23.62 -35.12
CA ALA A 872 27.07 22.42 -34.34
C ALA A 872 26.14 21.93 -33.18
N CYS A 873 25.81 20.63 -33.20
CA CYS A 873 25.49 19.72 -32.07
C CYS A 873 24.26 19.87 -31.12
N LYS A 874 23.33 18.91 -31.31
CA LYS A 874 22.68 18.00 -30.32
C LYS A 874 21.35 18.33 -29.61
N GLN A 875 20.41 17.39 -29.87
CA GLN A 875 19.43 16.72 -28.99
C GLN A 875 18.13 17.42 -28.52
N GLN A 876 17.03 16.79 -28.97
CA GLN A 876 15.78 16.42 -28.29
C GLN A 876 14.70 17.45 -27.89
N GLU A 877 13.49 17.14 -28.38
CA GLU A 877 12.18 17.08 -27.71
C GLU A 877 11.72 18.17 -26.73
N GLY A 878 10.45 18.56 -26.91
CA GLY A 878 9.54 18.84 -25.80
C GLY A 878 8.98 20.27 -25.78
N ASP A 879 7.68 20.39 -26.07
CA ASP A 879 6.91 21.62 -25.86
C ASP A 879 6.87 22.03 -24.37
N TYR A 880 6.68 23.32 -24.06
CA TYR A 880 5.36 23.85 -23.66
C TYR A 880 5.42 25.33 -23.25
N CYS A 881 4.42 26.09 -23.71
CA CYS A 881 3.93 27.28 -23.00
C CYS A 881 2.76 26.90 -22.09
N PRO A 882 2.67 27.48 -20.88
CA PRO A 882 1.38 27.79 -20.25
C PRO A 882 1.36 29.27 -19.75
N PRO A 883 0.30 29.81 -19.11
CA PRO A 883 -0.97 29.18 -18.69
C PRO A 883 -2.26 30.00 -19.02
N ALA A 884 -3.38 29.53 -18.41
CA ALA A 884 -4.68 30.19 -18.16
C ALA A 884 -5.77 30.14 -19.27
N GLY A 885 -6.95 29.53 -19.03
CA GLY A 885 -7.37 28.74 -17.86
C GLY A 885 -8.83 28.20 -17.94
N THR A 886 -9.16 27.23 -17.06
CA THR A 886 -10.49 26.86 -16.49
C THR A 886 -11.71 26.69 -17.43
N LEU A 887 -12.54 25.63 -17.46
CA LEU A 887 -12.79 24.32 -16.77
C LEU A 887 -13.54 23.40 -17.82
N GLN A 888 -14.16 22.22 -17.61
CA GLN A 888 -14.47 21.32 -16.47
C GLN A 888 -14.79 19.88 -17.00
N GLY A 889 -14.91 18.88 -16.11
CA GLY A 889 -15.94 17.82 -16.20
C GLY A 889 -15.73 16.56 -17.08
N ASN A 890 -15.03 15.56 -16.53
CA ASN A 890 -15.20 14.09 -16.66
C ASN A 890 -15.97 13.45 -17.85
N THR A 891 -15.21 12.81 -18.77
CA THR A 891 -15.40 11.47 -19.45
C THR A 891 -16.83 10.92 -19.76
N CYS A 892 -17.15 10.29 -20.91
CA CYS A 892 -16.42 9.81 -22.12
C CYS A 892 -17.43 9.73 -23.34
N TYR A 893 -17.45 8.89 -24.40
CA TYR A 893 -16.72 7.67 -24.87
C TYR A 893 -16.90 7.45 -26.42
N TYR A 894 -16.52 6.29 -26.97
CA TYR A 894 -16.64 5.89 -28.40
C TYR A 894 -18.07 5.52 -28.85
N GLY A 895 -18.42 5.83 -30.12
CA GLY A 895 -19.17 4.90 -30.99
C GLY A 895 -20.71 4.95 -31.09
N ALA A 896 -21.23 5.83 -31.94
CA ALA A 896 -22.42 5.66 -32.82
C ALA A 896 -23.86 5.49 -32.25
N ARG A 897 -24.75 6.37 -32.76
CA ARG A 897 -26.24 6.30 -32.84
C ARG A 897 -27.05 6.59 -31.57
N SER A 898 -27.28 7.88 -31.32
CA SER A 898 -28.28 8.44 -30.40
C SER A 898 -29.73 8.40 -30.94
N CYS A 899 -30.73 8.46 -30.06
CA CYS A 899 -32.14 8.77 -30.39
C CYS A 899 -32.78 9.69 -29.32
N THR A 900 -34.05 10.06 -29.51
CA THR A 900 -34.72 11.26 -28.94
C THR A 900 -35.13 11.22 -27.45
N GLN A 901 -35.53 12.40 -26.95
CA GLN A 901 -36.01 12.71 -25.59
C GLN A 901 -37.07 11.75 -25.01
N ASN A 902 -36.99 11.60 -23.68
CA ASN A 902 -37.98 11.10 -22.70
C ASN A 902 -37.99 9.61 -22.34
N GLY A 903 -37.73 9.34 -21.05
CA GLY A 903 -38.11 8.11 -20.34
C GLY A 903 -36.98 7.09 -20.15
N GLY A 904 -36.40 7.03 -18.95
CA GLY A 904 -35.42 6.02 -18.59
C GLY A 904 -36.04 4.73 -18.03
N CYS A 905 -35.23 3.67 -17.92
CA CYS A 905 -35.52 2.45 -17.17
C CYS A 905 -34.26 1.90 -16.50
N THR A 906 -34.38 1.49 -15.25
CA THR A 906 -33.54 0.48 -14.58
C THR A 906 -33.68 -0.89 -15.26
N LEU A 907 -32.72 -1.81 -15.09
CA LEU A 907 -33.00 -3.24 -14.90
C LEU A 907 -31.77 -4.07 -14.47
N THR A 908 -32.03 -5.34 -14.17
CA THR A 908 -31.30 -6.23 -13.25
C THR A 908 -30.42 -7.30 -13.90
N LYS A 909 -29.51 -7.83 -13.08
CA LYS A 909 -29.10 -9.24 -12.86
C LYS A 909 -29.64 -10.37 -13.77
N ASP A 910 -28.81 -11.42 -13.91
CA ASP A 910 -29.05 -12.78 -14.45
C ASP A 910 -29.16 -12.85 -15.99
N THR A 911 -28.60 -13.81 -16.76
CA THR A 911 -27.86 -15.07 -16.50
C THR A 911 -26.96 -15.42 -17.70
N CYS A 912 -25.92 -16.26 -17.54
CA CYS A 912 -25.30 -17.03 -18.64
C CYS A 912 -24.62 -18.32 -18.12
N PRO A 913 -24.40 -19.35 -18.97
CA PRO A 913 -24.52 -20.76 -18.55
C PRO A 913 -23.23 -21.49 -18.14
N ALA A 914 -23.44 -22.70 -17.60
CA ALA A 914 -22.42 -23.63 -17.10
C ALA A 914 -21.40 -24.11 -18.17
N PRO A 915 -20.18 -24.52 -17.76
CA PRO A 915 -19.13 -24.96 -18.67
C PRO A 915 -19.40 -26.38 -19.21
N GLY A 916 -19.30 -26.56 -20.54
CA GLY A 916 -19.46 -27.89 -21.15
C GLY A 916 -19.40 -28.01 -22.68
N THR A 917 -19.35 -26.90 -23.43
CA THR A 917 -19.56 -26.95 -24.89
C THR A 917 -18.27 -26.74 -25.70
N ARG A 918 -17.75 -27.80 -26.33
CA ARG A 918 -16.68 -27.72 -27.36
C ARG A 918 -17.28 -27.42 -28.74
N ILE A 919 -16.85 -26.35 -29.42
CA ILE A 919 -16.97 -26.20 -30.88
C ILE A 919 -15.76 -25.42 -31.44
N GLY A 920 -15.19 -25.89 -32.55
CA GLY A 920 -14.43 -25.05 -33.49
C GLY A 920 -12.91 -25.00 -33.32
N ALA A 921 -12.18 -25.75 -34.14
CA ALA A 921 -10.72 -25.70 -34.22
C ALA A 921 -10.24 -24.95 -35.49
N THR A 922 -9.16 -24.18 -35.38
CA THR A 922 -8.17 -24.05 -36.46
C THR A 922 -6.78 -23.72 -35.91
N CYS A 923 -5.74 -24.28 -36.52
CA CYS A 923 -4.33 -24.08 -36.11
C CYS A 923 -3.70 -22.90 -36.86
N TYR A 924 -2.72 -22.24 -36.24
CA TYR A 924 -1.56 -21.65 -36.92
C TYR A 924 -0.30 -21.91 -36.08
N TYR A 925 0.84 -22.15 -36.75
CA TYR A 925 2.10 -22.61 -36.16
C TYR A 925 3.25 -21.78 -36.72
N GLY A 926 4.31 -21.57 -35.92
CA GLY A 926 5.55 -20.89 -36.33
C GLY A 926 5.70 -19.47 -35.73
N ALA A 927 6.81 -19.09 -35.11
CA ALA A 927 8.08 -19.81 -34.90
C ALA A 927 8.74 -19.43 -33.56
N ARG A 928 9.65 -20.28 -33.07
CA ARG A 928 10.62 -19.95 -32.01
C ARG A 928 12.02 -20.41 -32.43
N SER A 929 13.03 -19.62 -32.13
CA SER A 929 14.45 -19.94 -32.29
C SER A 929 15.02 -20.53 -30.99
N CYS A 930 16.06 -21.36 -31.10
CA CYS A 930 16.81 -21.91 -29.97
C CYS A 930 18.19 -21.22 -29.87
N HIS A 931 18.67 -20.99 -28.65
CA HIS A 931 19.97 -20.35 -28.38
C HIS A 931 20.96 -21.37 -27.76
N PRO A 932 22.18 -21.54 -28.29
CA PRO A 932 23.03 -22.71 -27.99
C PRO A 932 24.05 -22.49 -26.84
N ALA A 933 23.65 -21.89 -25.71
CA ALA A 933 24.60 -21.46 -24.68
C ALA A 933 24.27 -21.84 -23.21
N THR A 934 23.04 -22.22 -22.88
CA THR A 934 22.63 -22.56 -21.51
C THR A 934 21.73 -23.79 -21.51
N GLY A 935 22.01 -24.73 -20.60
CA GLY A 935 21.33 -26.03 -20.54
C GLY A 935 19.84 -25.93 -20.18
N CYS A 936 19.04 -26.88 -20.67
CA CYS A 936 17.60 -26.89 -20.48
C CYS A 936 17.21 -27.21 -19.02
N SER A 937 16.35 -26.38 -18.43
CA SER A 937 15.47 -26.81 -17.33
C SER A 937 14.22 -27.50 -17.90
N ILE A 938 13.74 -28.53 -17.20
CA ILE A 938 12.57 -29.30 -17.62
C ILE A 938 11.34 -28.72 -16.92
N GLN A 939 10.39 -28.19 -17.71
CA GLN A 939 8.98 -28.15 -17.30
C GLN A 939 8.22 -29.27 -18.01
N SER A 940 7.35 -29.94 -17.27
CA SER A 940 6.71 -31.19 -17.65
C SER A 940 5.67 -31.02 -18.76
N SER A 941 5.97 -31.54 -19.95
CA SER A 941 4.96 -32.07 -20.87
C SER A 941 5.12 -33.59 -20.98
N PRO A 942 4.07 -34.34 -21.36
CA PRO A 942 4.18 -35.79 -21.55
C PRO A 942 5.22 -36.13 -22.63
N SER A 943 6.07 -37.11 -22.34
CA SER A 943 6.99 -37.71 -23.32
C SER A 943 6.19 -38.22 -24.53
N PRO A 944 6.63 -37.97 -25.78
CA PRO A 944 6.02 -38.55 -26.97
C PRO A 944 6.42 -40.02 -27.22
N CYS A 945 7.25 -40.62 -26.35
CA CYS A 945 7.73 -41.99 -26.47
C CYS A 945 6.84 -42.98 -25.68
N ASP A 946 6.67 -44.19 -26.20
CA ASP A 946 5.89 -45.25 -25.56
C ASP A 946 6.50 -45.72 -24.21
N PRO A 947 5.68 -46.27 -23.28
CA PRO A 947 6.16 -46.78 -22.00
C PRO A 947 7.23 -47.87 -22.17
N GLY A 948 8.47 -47.53 -21.80
CA GLY A 948 9.64 -48.41 -21.92
C GLY A 948 10.80 -47.83 -22.74
N GLN A 949 10.58 -46.75 -23.49
CA GLN A 949 11.64 -46.05 -24.24
C GLN A 949 12.17 -44.82 -23.49
N ARG A 950 13.43 -44.47 -23.75
CA ARG A 950 14.10 -43.29 -23.18
C ARG A 950 14.09 -42.15 -24.20
N ALA A 951 13.44 -41.04 -23.85
CA ALA A 951 13.40 -39.85 -24.68
C ALA A 951 14.69 -39.03 -24.54
N THR A 952 15.37 -38.75 -25.66
CA THR A 952 16.56 -37.90 -25.71
C THR A 952 16.31 -36.71 -26.62
N CYS A 953 16.48 -35.48 -26.12
CA CYS A 953 16.32 -34.27 -26.93
C CYS A 953 17.58 -34.00 -27.76
N THR A 954 17.42 -33.78 -29.07
CA THR A 954 18.50 -33.46 -30.01
C THR A 954 18.21 -32.13 -30.72
N PRO A 955 19.21 -31.49 -31.37
CA PRO A 955 18.99 -30.23 -32.10
C PRO A 955 17.93 -30.29 -33.21
N THR A 956 17.55 -31.50 -33.65
CA THR A 956 16.52 -31.75 -34.67
C THR A 956 15.18 -32.23 -34.10
N GLY A 957 15.05 -32.37 -32.78
CA GLY A 957 13.83 -32.84 -32.09
C GLY A 957 14.09 -33.98 -31.10
N TRP A 958 13.00 -34.52 -30.54
CA TRP A 958 13.06 -35.67 -29.63
C TRP A 958 13.32 -36.98 -30.39
N VAL A 959 14.21 -37.81 -29.87
CA VAL A 959 14.50 -39.16 -30.36
C VAL A 959 14.19 -40.15 -29.23
N CYS A 960 13.34 -41.13 -29.52
CA CYS A 960 13.02 -42.23 -28.60
C CYS A 960 13.96 -43.40 -28.87
N THR A 961 14.61 -43.93 -27.83
CA THR A 961 15.46 -45.13 -27.88
C THR A 961 14.99 -46.19 -26.89
#